data_AF-A0A7C6DCN3-F1
#
_entry.id   AF-A0A7C6DCN3-F1
#
_cell.length_a   1.000
_cell.length_b   1.000
_cell.length_c   1.000
_cell.angle_alpha   90.00
_cell.angle_beta   90.00
_cell.angle_gamma   90.00
#
_symmetry.space_group_name_H-M   'P 1'
#
loop_
_entity.id
_entity.type
_entity.pdbx_description
1 polymer ?
#
loop_
_entity_poly.entity_id
_entity_poly.type
_entity_poly.pdbx_seq_one_letter_code
_entity_poly.pdbx_strand_id
1 'polypeptide(L)'
;MKKVISFLLVVTYCIVCISFQINKVFGEQDGKNMKTIGSFNGSDPAFVSYARKNSSVEEVKITRVVAYSDKTSKQNPVSYASYAVDDNESTKWQSVSLSKSEEVAITFSFEGNHALSSIRILSPRFPKKVKVTYTTETDDESKQVEVDIEEDGNDKRIIFLKGLVANSVTLTASGIDRFELSEVEFFTVKNVLVSETIPQDAHKISNPYNSDAYKVSDKGSMTFRFKRPRSVFKIEIKAKGLKGLDIYYSNDGQETLLRQVAGLAGVSEIQYFEFDAVHTDTFTLKGINECEIYNIKFYEWDTDSTSWAATDGLGRRVELIDDAKRQNKEVGIFYFFAHSTETKGGKHYDVTRILEEIPDAMENGRGFGPYMTLHWWGEPAFGFYTQTDEWVLRKDAQMLSDAGVDFLIFDLSNFKADNPATGYKKEILLLCEVFMQVRKEGGKTPKFMFFMPPLAPNAVAAFDFWWDNMYKDGLYEELWYKWDNGKPVALTFRDQIEGTRYVDFFEIRNVQRAISPYYTSYKDDWQWISAYPQGYGYSDEYPIEAMNASPAQNVTLNNADEEYQKYKFVGYHIGFSIGYDKNTRTTITRGRDFMGGAPARAEDLERAIYEGWNFREQLNHVLEKDPRITFITGWNEWTMYRIPGNLGVNGVTDPDGFFFWDQFNYRYNRDIQPMAYHYKDATYYQMVEFIRRYKGQTHPKGAKPMTMSMNGFDDWLDVDAAYYDDIGDITHRDAHAFNNTLKYTNTSGRNDIISAKVSYDSDYVYFYVKTREAMTPYTDPSWMRLFIRTEGKGWEGYDYILNKKSPTEAKAFLEKFEEGSWDTTVVGEVDYELKGREMQVSIPRKMLGLTNTVRFEFKWHDNMQEQGEALDFTTSGDSAPNGRFNYVFSDVSEVERETSLRTLFITIIIISLLTIVSALVYEFKFKKKEV
;
A
#
# COMPACT_ATOMS: atom_id res chain seq x y z
N MET A 1 -42.51 -4.89 -37.63
CA MET A 1 -43.06 -4.91 -36.25
C MET A 1 -42.63 -6.14 -35.45
N LYS A 2 -42.96 -7.38 -35.84
CA LYS A 2 -42.50 -8.60 -35.12
C LYS A 2 -40.98 -8.68 -34.92
N LYS A 3 -40.17 -8.26 -35.90
CA LYS A 3 -38.70 -8.20 -35.77
C LYS A 3 -38.20 -7.16 -34.76
N VAL A 4 -38.93 -6.05 -34.60
CA VAL A 4 -38.61 -4.99 -33.62
C VAL A 4 -39.00 -5.45 -32.21
N ILE A 5 -40.12 -6.15 -32.08
CA ILE A 5 -40.57 -6.76 -30.82
C ILE A 5 -39.62 -7.89 -30.40
N SER A 6 -39.15 -8.74 -31.34
CA SER A 6 -38.13 -9.74 -31.06
C SER A 6 -36.79 -9.12 -30.68
N PHE A 7 -36.37 -8.03 -31.33
CA PHE A 7 -35.14 -7.33 -30.97
C PHE A 7 -35.24 -6.70 -29.57
N LEU A 8 -36.37 -6.04 -29.26
CA LEU A 8 -36.62 -5.48 -27.93
C LEU A 8 -36.73 -6.58 -26.86
N LEU A 9 -37.38 -7.71 -27.14
CA LEU A 9 -37.44 -8.85 -26.22
C LEU A 9 -36.06 -9.47 -25.97
N VAL A 10 -35.20 -9.56 -26.99
CA VAL A 10 -33.83 -10.05 -26.82
C VAL A 10 -33.00 -9.06 -26.00
N VAL A 11 -33.13 -7.75 -26.25
CA VAL A 11 -32.44 -6.72 -25.46
C VAL A 11 -32.95 -6.70 -24.01
N THR A 12 -34.26 -6.79 -23.79
CA THR A 12 -34.85 -6.90 -22.44
C THR A 12 -34.44 -8.20 -21.77
N TYR A 13 -34.35 -9.32 -22.49
CA TYR A 13 -33.87 -10.59 -21.95
C TYR A 13 -32.39 -10.52 -21.58
N CYS A 14 -31.54 -9.91 -22.40
CA CYS A 14 -30.13 -9.67 -22.08
C CYS A 14 -29.97 -8.74 -20.88
N ILE A 15 -30.76 -7.66 -20.78
CA ILE A 15 -30.74 -6.75 -19.63
C ILE A 15 -31.25 -7.45 -18.37
N VAL A 16 -32.31 -8.25 -18.45
CA VAL A 16 -32.82 -9.04 -17.32
C VAL A 16 -31.84 -10.13 -16.90
N CYS A 17 -31.14 -10.79 -17.84
CA CYS A 17 -30.10 -11.77 -17.55
C CYS A 17 -28.86 -11.12 -16.91
N ILE A 18 -28.48 -9.92 -17.35
CA ILE A 18 -27.41 -9.12 -16.73
C ILE A 18 -27.84 -8.65 -15.34
N SER A 19 -29.08 -8.17 -15.17
CA SER A 19 -29.64 -7.83 -13.85
C SER A 19 -29.80 -9.05 -12.94
N PHE A 20 -30.07 -10.24 -13.49
CA PHE A 20 -30.12 -11.49 -12.72
C PHE A 20 -28.71 -11.99 -12.36
N GLN A 21 -27.70 -11.84 -13.23
CA GLN A 21 -26.31 -12.12 -12.89
C GLN A 21 -25.79 -11.14 -11.84
N ILE A 22 -26.13 -9.85 -11.95
CA ILE A 22 -25.80 -8.84 -10.93
C ILE A 22 -26.56 -9.14 -9.62
N ASN A 23 -27.85 -9.46 -9.64
CA ASN A 23 -28.57 -9.91 -8.43
C ASN A 23 -28.13 -11.29 -7.92
N LYS A 24 -27.43 -12.10 -8.70
CA LYS A 24 -26.86 -13.38 -8.21
C LYS A 24 -25.45 -13.22 -7.68
N VAL A 25 -24.73 -12.17 -8.11
CA VAL A 25 -23.46 -11.72 -7.52
C VAL A 25 -23.69 -10.87 -6.28
N PHE A 26 -24.81 -10.14 -6.18
CA PHE A 26 -25.10 -9.19 -5.09
C PHE A 26 -26.37 -9.47 -4.26
N GLY A 27 -27.20 -10.46 -4.62
CA GLY A 27 -28.51 -10.70 -3.99
C GLY A 27 -28.67 -12.06 -3.33
N GLU A 28 -27.60 -12.82 -3.11
CA GLU A 28 -27.62 -14.09 -2.35
C GLU A 28 -26.88 -14.02 -1.01
N GLN A 29 -26.61 -12.81 -0.47
CA GLN A 29 -26.10 -12.65 0.90
C GLN A 29 -27.13 -12.23 1.94
N ASP A 30 -28.32 -11.77 1.56
CA ASP A 30 -29.34 -11.36 2.53
C ASP A 30 -30.49 -12.37 2.62
N GLY A 31 -30.39 -13.27 3.61
CA GLY A 31 -31.60 -13.87 4.20
C GLY A 31 -31.61 -15.37 4.51
N LYS A 32 -30.53 -16.14 4.34
CA LYS A 32 -30.59 -17.60 4.64
C LYS A 32 -29.55 -18.20 5.56
N ASN A 33 -28.66 -17.41 6.19
CA ASN A 33 -27.74 -17.92 7.21
C ASN A 33 -27.86 -17.19 8.57
N MET A 34 -29.06 -16.79 9.00
CA MET A 34 -29.27 -16.47 10.41
C MET A 34 -29.50 -17.76 11.21
N LYS A 35 -28.42 -18.30 11.77
CA LYS A 35 -28.53 -19.29 12.85
C LYS A 35 -28.82 -18.53 14.14
N THR A 36 -30.03 -18.62 14.65
CA THR A 36 -30.41 -18.02 15.95
C THR A 36 -29.58 -18.66 17.06
N ILE A 37 -28.59 -17.96 17.60
CA ILE A 37 -27.81 -18.43 18.76
C ILE A 37 -28.49 -17.91 20.04
N GLY A 38 -29.62 -18.54 20.42
CA GLY A 38 -30.19 -18.50 21.77
C GLY A 38 -30.65 -17.14 22.35
N SER A 39 -31.64 -17.20 23.25
CA SER A 39 -32.08 -16.08 24.08
C SER A 39 -31.31 -16.10 25.40
N PHE A 40 -30.43 -15.13 25.64
CA PHE A 40 -29.67 -15.02 26.90
C PHE A 40 -29.96 -13.72 27.63
N ASN A 41 -30.03 -13.80 28.96
CA ASN A 41 -30.21 -12.68 29.86
C ASN A 41 -28.83 -12.09 30.22
N GLY A 42 -28.70 -10.76 30.25
CA GLY A 42 -27.42 -10.05 30.37
C GLY A 42 -26.66 -10.22 31.69
N SER A 43 -27.20 -11.00 32.64
CA SER A 43 -26.58 -11.30 33.95
C SER A 43 -25.98 -12.70 34.05
N ASP A 44 -25.92 -13.48 32.95
CA ASP A 44 -25.40 -14.86 32.95
C ASP A 44 -23.84 -14.90 32.97
N PRO A 45 -23.21 -15.53 33.98
CA PRO A 45 -21.74 -15.66 34.07
C PRO A 45 -21.10 -16.38 32.87
N ALA A 46 -21.81 -17.31 32.22
CA ALA A 46 -21.31 -18.02 31.03
C ALA A 46 -21.13 -17.07 29.84
N PHE A 47 -21.99 -16.04 29.76
CA PHE A 47 -21.95 -15.01 28.73
C PHE A 47 -20.82 -14.00 28.96
N VAL A 48 -20.59 -13.60 30.22
CA VAL A 48 -19.45 -12.74 30.60
C VAL A 48 -18.11 -13.45 30.32
N SER A 49 -18.05 -14.76 30.52
CA SER A 49 -16.87 -15.58 30.22
C SER A 49 -16.65 -15.75 28.70
N TYR A 50 -17.71 -15.85 27.90
CA TYR A 50 -17.66 -15.90 26.44
C TYR A 50 -17.21 -14.56 25.83
N ALA A 51 -17.72 -13.43 26.34
CA ALA A 51 -17.37 -12.08 25.88
C ALA A 51 -15.89 -11.75 26.13
N ARG A 52 -15.34 -12.12 27.30
CA ARG A 52 -13.91 -11.95 27.61
C ARG A 52 -12.96 -12.82 26.78
N LYS A 53 -13.48 -13.89 26.16
CA LYS A 53 -12.68 -14.82 25.37
C LYS A 53 -12.64 -14.49 23.87
N ASN A 54 -13.54 -13.63 23.40
CA ASN A 54 -13.71 -13.29 21.97
C ASN A 54 -13.58 -11.78 21.71
N SER A 55 -12.90 -11.03 22.58
CA SER A 55 -12.64 -9.59 22.46
C SER A 55 -11.46 -9.29 21.52
N SER A 56 -11.37 -10.01 20.40
CA SER A 56 -10.32 -9.86 19.39
C SER A 56 -10.89 -10.10 17.99
N VAL A 57 -12.16 -9.72 17.77
CA VAL A 57 -12.87 -9.97 16.51
C VAL A 57 -13.22 -8.63 15.88
N GLU A 58 -12.48 -8.25 14.85
CA GLU A 58 -12.52 -6.94 14.18
C GLU A 58 -13.78 -6.63 13.34
N GLU A 59 -14.82 -7.48 13.27
CA GLU A 59 -16.11 -7.03 12.73
C GLU A 59 -17.31 -7.89 13.20
N VAL A 60 -18.26 -7.26 13.90
CA VAL A 60 -19.63 -7.76 14.10
C VAL A 60 -20.60 -6.69 13.62
N LYS A 61 -21.28 -6.92 12.49
CA LYS A 61 -22.40 -6.07 12.03
C LYS A 61 -23.67 -6.38 12.82
N ILE A 62 -24.16 -5.40 13.59
CA ILE A 62 -25.51 -5.43 14.18
C ILE A 62 -26.49 -4.89 13.14
N THR A 63 -27.48 -5.68 12.76
CA THR A 63 -28.45 -5.27 11.72
C THR A 63 -29.81 -4.82 12.26
N ARG A 64 -30.14 -4.98 13.56
CA ARG A 64 -31.35 -4.39 14.18
C ARG A 64 -31.44 -4.63 15.70
N VAL A 65 -31.78 -3.62 16.50
CA VAL A 65 -32.30 -3.80 17.87
C VAL A 65 -33.77 -3.37 17.91
N VAL A 66 -34.66 -4.29 18.28
CA VAL A 66 -36.10 -4.01 18.38
C VAL A 66 -36.62 -4.42 19.76
N ALA A 67 -37.22 -3.48 20.49
CA ALA A 67 -37.83 -3.71 21.79
C ALA A 67 -39.32 -3.32 21.75
N TYR A 68 -40.17 -4.18 22.31
CA TYR A 68 -41.63 -4.01 22.35
C TYR A 68 -42.14 -4.04 23.79
N SER A 69 -43.07 -3.14 24.13
CA SER A 69 -43.89 -3.32 25.33
C SER A 69 -45.13 -4.13 24.94
N ASP A 70 -45.22 -5.38 25.40
CA ASP A 70 -46.38 -6.21 25.11
C ASP A 70 -47.50 -5.89 26.12
N LYS A 71 -48.56 -5.22 25.66
CA LYS A 71 -49.77 -4.99 26.48
C LYS A 71 -50.55 -6.28 26.80
N THR A 72 -50.14 -7.44 26.28
CA THR A 72 -50.90 -8.70 26.39
C THR A 72 -50.23 -9.87 27.09
N SER A 73 -48.92 -9.85 27.40
CA SER A 73 -48.29 -10.94 28.17
C SER A 73 -48.10 -10.61 29.66
N LYS A 74 -48.74 -11.41 30.51
CA LYS A 74 -48.63 -11.35 31.98
C LYS A 74 -47.32 -11.96 32.54
N GLN A 75 -46.28 -12.15 31.73
CA GLN A 75 -45.01 -12.74 32.19
C GLN A 75 -43.81 -11.99 31.59
N ASN A 76 -43.08 -11.32 32.50
CA ASN A 76 -41.74 -10.69 32.42
C ASN A 76 -41.37 -9.86 31.17
N PRO A 77 -40.83 -8.62 31.35
CA PRO A 77 -40.31 -7.85 30.22
C PRO A 77 -39.18 -8.63 29.55
N VAL A 78 -39.33 -8.92 28.27
CA VAL A 78 -38.31 -9.62 27.48
C VAL A 78 -37.32 -8.57 26.98
N SER A 79 -36.21 -8.41 27.70
CA SER A 79 -35.08 -7.62 27.24
C SER A 79 -34.31 -8.42 26.18
N TYR A 80 -34.32 -7.96 24.93
CA TYR A 80 -33.37 -8.45 23.92
C TYR A 80 -32.22 -7.45 23.83
N ALA A 81 -31.02 -7.89 24.19
CA ALA A 81 -29.79 -7.14 23.98
C ALA A 81 -28.84 -7.95 23.10
N SER A 82 -28.29 -7.32 22.07
CA SER A 82 -27.18 -7.83 21.27
C SER A 82 -26.18 -6.69 21.14
N TYR A 83 -24.90 -6.93 21.41
CA TYR A 83 -23.85 -5.90 21.45
C TYR A 83 -22.83 -6.05 20.32
N ALA A 84 -22.10 -4.96 20.06
CA ALA A 84 -20.86 -4.87 19.31
C ALA A 84 -19.90 -3.99 20.13
N VAL A 85 -18.61 -4.32 20.04
CA VAL A 85 -17.49 -3.54 20.59
C VAL A 85 -16.73 -3.03 19.38
N ASP A 86 -16.42 -1.74 19.35
CA ASP A 86 -15.44 -1.15 18.44
C ASP A 86 -14.09 -1.20 19.16
N ASP A 87 -13.09 -1.86 18.59
CA ASP A 87 -11.76 -1.99 19.18
C ASP A 87 -10.88 -0.73 18.98
N ASN A 88 -11.37 0.30 18.29
CA ASN A 88 -10.63 1.55 18.10
C ASN A 88 -10.88 2.64 19.14
N GLU A 89 -11.85 2.49 20.06
CA GLU A 89 -12.02 3.39 21.22
C GLU A 89 -12.59 2.66 22.44
N SER A 90 -12.22 3.09 23.66
CA SER A 90 -12.54 2.43 24.92
C SER A 90 -14.00 2.56 25.41
N THR A 91 -14.97 2.48 24.49
CA THR A 91 -16.41 2.64 24.74
C THR A 91 -17.13 1.28 24.73
N LYS A 92 -17.87 0.93 25.78
CA LYS A 92 -18.64 -0.32 25.90
C LYS A 92 -20.15 -0.04 26.02
N TRP A 93 -20.95 -0.51 25.06
CA TRP A 93 -22.41 -0.49 25.21
C TRP A 93 -22.85 -1.58 26.20
N GLN A 94 -23.65 -1.24 27.21
CA GLN A 94 -23.99 -2.19 28.28
C GLN A 94 -25.45 -2.66 28.28
N SER A 95 -26.47 -1.82 28.06
CA SER A 95 -27.86 -2.29 28.06
C SER A 95 -28.90 -1.33 27.47
N VAL A 96 -30.02 -1.89 27.02
CA VAL A 96 -31.31 -1.21 26.81
C VAL A 96 -32.34 -1.86 27.72
N SER A 97 -33.10 -1.06 28.45
CA SER A 97 -34.20 -1.54 29.30
C SER A 97 -35.50 -0.80 28.97
N LEU A 98 -36.61 -1.55 29.02
CA LEU A 98 -37.95 -1.02 28.78
C LEU A 98 -38.80 -1.30 30.02
N SER A 99 -39.22 -0.24 30.71
CA SER A 99 -39.97 -0.37 31.95
C SER A 99 -41.47 -0.58 31.68
N LYS A 100 -42.20 -1.04 32.71
CA LYS A 100 -43.68 -1.17 32.65
C LYS A 100 -44.41 0.18 32.49
N SER A 101 -43.73 1.31 32.69
CA SER A 101 -44.27 2.67 32.60
C SER A 101 -44.03 3.32 31.23
N GLU A 102 -43.78 2.54 30.17
CA GLU A 102 -43.50 3.02 28.80
C GLU A 102 -42.25 3.93 28.74
N GLU A 103 -41.27 3.67 29.62
CA GLU A 103 -40.00 4.39 29.70
C GLU A 103 -38.87 3.51 29.16
N VAL A 104 -38.13 4.03 28.19
CA VAL A 104 -36.96 3.41 27.56
C VAL A 104 -35.72 4.05 28.16
N ALA A 105 -34.80 3.25 28.68
CA ALA A 105 -33.48 3.70 29.11
C ALA A 105 -32.38 2.98 28.33
N ILE A 106 -31.45 3.75 27.77
CA ILE A 106 -30.29 3.26 27.01
C ILE A 106 -29.03 3.68 27.74
N THR A 107 -28.23 2.73 28.22
CA THR A 107 -27.01 3.03 28.99
C THR A 107 -25.74 2.67 28.22
N PHE A 108 -24.83 3.63 28.15
CA PHE A 108 -23.51 3.56 27.57
C PHE A 108 -22.49 3.71 28.69
N SER A 109 -21.44 2.88 28.72
CA SER A 109 -20.37 2.98 29.72
C SER A 109 -19.01 2.99 29.04
N PHE A 110 -18.06 3.70 29.63
CA PHE A 110 -16.75 3.94 29.05
C PHE A 110 -15.66 3.48 30.02
N GLU A 111 -14.51 3.07 29.50
CA GLU A 111 -13.32 2.84 30.31
C GLU A 111 -12.64 4.20 30.55
N GLY A 112 -12.75 4.74 31.76
CA GLY A 112 -12.36 6.11 32.08
C GLY A 112 -13.46 7.16 31.82
N ASN A 113 -13.15 8.41 32.13
CA ASN A 113 -14.00 9.57 31.83
C ASN A 113 -13.77 10.05 30.39
N HIS A 114 -14.84 10.20 29.59
CA HIS A 114 -14.79 10.65 28.20
C HIS A 114 -15.57 11.94 27.96
N ALA A 115 -15.03 12.83 27.12
CA ALA A 115 -15.73 14.03 26.68
C ALA A 115 -16.62 13.72 25.47
N LEU A 116 -17.93 13.98 25.61
CA LEU A 116 -18.92 13.67 24.59
C LEU A 116 -19.29 14.94 23.80
N SER A 117 -19.40 14.83 22.47
CA SER A 117 -19.86 15.95 21.62
C SER A 117 -21.30 15.77 21.18
N SER A 118 -21.65 14.60 20.66
CA SER A 118 -23.02 14.24 20.32
C SER A 118 -23.21 12.73 20.31
N ILE A 119 -24.47 12.33 20.46
CA ILE A 119 -24.94 10.97 20.21
C ILE A 119 -25.92 11.08 19.05
N ARG A 120 -25.64 10.41 17.94
CA ARG A 120 -26.63 10.28 16.86
C ARG A 120 -27.35 8.96 17.01
N ILE A 121 -28.67 9.04 16.89
CA ILE A 121 -29.57 7.91 17.00
C ILE A 121 -30.45 7.89 15.75
N LEU A 122 -30.35 6.84 14.94
CA LEU A 122 -31.33 6.59 13.90
C LEU A 122 -32.48 5.79 14.52
N SER A 123 -33.52 6.51 14.95
CA SER A 123 -34.77 5.92 15.44
C SER A 123 -35.96 6.79 15.01
N PRO A 124 -36.79 6.33 14.06
CA PRO A 124 -37.91 7.11 13.51
C PRO A 124 -38.98 7.51 14.53
N ARG A 125 -38.94 6.96 15.75
CA ARG A 125 -39.93 7.18 16.82
C ARG A 125 -39.33 7.71 18.12
N PHE A 126 -38.09 8.20 18.11
CA PHE A 126 -37.50 8.78 19.31
C PHE A 126 -38.15 10.14 19.64
N PRO A 127 -38.55 10.39 20.90
CA PRO A 127 -39.23 11.63 21.28
C PRO A 127 -38.30 12.84 21.22
N LYS A 128 -38.88 14.04 21.04
CA LYS A 128 -38.14 15.31 20.85
C LYS A 128 -37.35 15.79 22.07
N LYS A 129 -37.63 15.23 23.25
CA LYS A 129 -36.95 15.55 24.51
C LYS A 129 -36.56 14.26 25.21
N VAL A 130 -35.32 14.20 25.66
CA VAL A 130 -34.75 13.02 26.33
C VAL A 130 -34.00 13.46 27.56
N LYS A 131 -34.17 12.68 28.62
CA LYS A 131 -33.47 12.89 29.88
C LYS A 131 -32.15 12.15 29.82
N VAL A 132 -31.04 12.84 30.03
CA VAL A 132 -29.69 12.29 30.01
C VAL A 132 -29.19 12.23 31.46
N THR A 133 -28.90 11.03 31.94
CA THR A 133 -28.28 10.80 33.26
C THR A 133 -26.85 10.35 33.06
N TYR A 134 -25.87 10.88 33.78
CA TYR A 134 -24.46 10.49 33.61
C TYR A 134 -23.68 10.44 34.92
N THR A 135 -22.59 9.68 34.94
CA THR A 135 -21.66 9.53 36.07
C THR A 135 -20.22 9.76 35.62
N THR A 136 -19.31 10.02 36.56
CA THR A 136 -17.86 10.09 36.36
C THR A 136 -17.15 9.20 37.37
N GLU A 137 -15.93 8.73 37.09
CA GLU A 137 -15.19 7.85 38.02
C GLU A 137 -14.97 8.44 39.42
N THR A 138 -15.02 9.76 39.56
CA THR A 138 -14.78 10.47 40.82
C THR A 138 -16.04 10.85 41.59
N ASP A 139 -17.24 10.67 41.03
CA ASP A 139 -18.52 11.02 41.66
C ASP A 139 -19.44 9.79 41.70
N ASP A 140 -19.81 9.35 42.91
CA ASP A 140 -20.76 8.24 43.13
C ASP A 140 -22.23 8.64 42.84
N GLU A 141 -22.52 9.94 42.67
CA GLU A 141 -23.87 10.45 42.40
C GLU A 141 -24.10 10.72 40.90
N SER A 142 -25.20 10.20 40.36
CA SER A 142 -25.60 10.41 38.96
C SER A 142 -26.15 11.84 38.74
N LYS A 143 -25.59 12.56 37.76
CA LYS A 143 -26.04 13.90 37.34
C LYS A 143 -27.06 13.80 36.22
N GLN A 144 -28.00 14.74 36.13
CA GLN A 144 -29.08 14.72 35.12
C GLN A 144 -29.16 16.03 34.35
N VAL A 145 -29.32 15.93 33.03
CA VAL A 145 -29.57 17.05 32.12
C VAL A 145 -30.65 16.66 31.12
N GLU A 146 -31.56 17.57 30.81
CA GLU A 146 -32.57 17.38 29.76
C GLU A 146 -32.06 18.03 28.47
N VAL A 147 -32.11 17.31 27.35
CA VAL A 147 -31.53 17.75 26.09
C VAL A 147 -32.59 17.68 24.98
N ASP A 148 -32.66 18.74 24.17
CA ASP A 148 -33.50 18.79 22.98
C ASP A 148 -32.82 18.04 21.81
N ILE A 149 -33.64 17.39 20.99
CA ILE A 149 -33.16 16.58 19.86
C ILE A 149 -33.38 17.30 18.53
N GLU A 150 -32.33 17.38 17.72
CA GLU A 150 -32.37 17.94 16.36
C GLU A 150 -32.59 16.84 15.31
N GLU A 151 -33.33 17.14 14.23
CA GLU A 151 -33.53 16.23 13.09
C GLU A 151 -32.55 16.58 11.95
N ASP A 152 -31.76 15.61 11.47
CA ASP A 152 -30.72 15.82 10.44
C ASP A 152 -31.19 15.49 9.01
N GLY A 153 -32.42 15.86 8.65
CA GLY A 153 -32.96 15.73 7.28
C GLY A 153 -33.16 14.31 6.72
N ASN A 154 -32.64 13.26 7.37
CA ASN A 154 -32.66 11.85 6.93
C ASN A 154 -33.25 10.90 8.00
N ASP A 155 -34.28 11.32 8.75
CA ASP A 155 -34.87 10.58 9.91
C ASP A 155 -33.89 10.24 11.06
N LYS A 156 -32.64 10.70 10.99
CA LYS A 156 -31.66 10.67 12.09
C LYS A 156 -32.00 11.74 13.13
N ARG A 157 -31.86 11.36 14.41
CA ARG A 157 -32.05 12.20 15.58
C ARG A 157 -30.69 12.44 16.22
N ILE A 158 -30.30 13.71 16.39
CA ILE A 158 -29.01 14.08 16.99
C ILE A 158 -29.24 14.67 18.37
N ILE A 159 -28.56 14.12 19.36
CA ILE A 159 -28.49 14.65 20.72
C ILE A 159 -27.11 15.28 20.88
N PHE A 160 -27.04 16.59 21.07
CA PHE A 160 -25.79 17.28 21.34
C PHE A 160 -25.49 17.26 22.85
N LEU A 161 -24.36 16.67 23.24
CA LEU A 161 -23.91 16.57 24.62
C LEU A 161 -22.68 17.46 24.89
N LYS A 162 -22.62 18.62 24.24
CA LYS A 162 -21.44 19.50 24.21
C LYS A 162 -20.94 19.80 25.63
N GLY A 163 -19.70 19.39 25.91
CA GLY A 163 -19.00 19.67 27.17
C GLY A 163 -19.30 18.69 28.31
N LEU A 164 -20.03 17.61 28.06
CA LEU A 164 -20.31 16.56 29.06
C LEU A 164 -19.14 15.58 29.14
N VAL A 165 -18.62 15.38 30.35
CA VAL A 165 -17.58 14.38 30.66
C VAL A 165 -18.19 13.26 31.51
N ALA A 166 -18.11 12.01 31.06
CA ALA A 166 -18.72 10.88 31.76
C ALA A 166 -18.00 9.55 31.53
N ASN A 167 -18.06 8.67 32.51
CA ASN A 167 -17.74 7.25 32.37
C ASN A 167 -19.00 6.38 32.19
N SER A 168 -20.19 6.94 32.34
CA SER A 168 -21.45 6.31 31.96
C SER A 168 -22.50 7.37 31.60
N VAL A 169 -23.29 7.11 30.55
CA VAL A 169 -24.41 7.96 30.11
C VAL A 169 -25.63 7.10 29.85
N THR A 170 -26.77 7.49 30.43
CA THR A 170 -28.07 6.87 30.27
C THR A 170 -29.05 7.85 29.64
N LEU A 171 -29.57 7.51 28.47
CA LEU A 171 -30.64 8.24 27.80
C LEU A 171 -31.98 7.64 28.19
N THR A 172 -32.86 8.45 28.76
CA THR A 172 -34.16 8.02 29.27
C THR A 172 -35.28 8.80 28.59
N ALA A 173 -36.23 8.08 28.03
CA ALA A 173 -37.34 8.63 27.28
C ALA A 173 -38.65 7.95 27.66
N SER A 174 -39.71 8.72 27.91
CA SER A 174 -41.02 8.20 28.37
C SER A 174 -42.10 8.29 27.29
N GLY A 175 -43.12 7.43 27.37
CA GLY A 175 -44.26 7.42 26.44
C GLY A 175 -43.98 6.69 25.11
N ILE A 176 -43.04 5.74 25.11
CA ILE A 176 -42.65 4.98 23.91
C ILE A 176 -43.27 3.57 23.99
N ASP A 177 -44.18 3.28 23.08
CA ASP A 177 -44.84 1.97 22.95
C ASP A 177 -44.01 0.95 22.14
N ARG A 178 -43.18 1.44 21.22
CA ARG A 178 -42.26 0.68 20.39
C ARG A 178 -40.96 1.44 20.16
N PHE A 179 -39.83 0.81 20.46
CA PHE A 179 -38.50 1.35 20.26
C PHE A 179 -37.73 0.52 19.21
N GLU A 180 -37.23 1.20 18.19
CA GLU A 180 -36.42 0.60 17.13
C GLU A 180 -35.15 1.43 16.96
N LEU A 181 -34.00 0.78 17.14
CA LEU A 181 -32.69 1.40 17.08
C LEU A 181 -31.92 0.74 15.93
N SER A 182 -31.73 1.52 14.87
CA SER A 182 -31.08 1.05 13.63
C SER A 182 -29.61 1.43 13.56
N GLU A 183 -29.21 2.51 14.21
CA GLU A 183 -27.84 3.03 14.21
C GLU A 183 -27.65 3.91 15.45
N VAL A 184 -26.52 3.76 16.15
CA VAL A 184 -26.06 4.73 17.15
C VAL A 184 -24.61 5.07 16.85
N GLU A 185 -24.36 6.33 16.54
CA GLU A 185 -23.00 6.84 16.37
C GLU A 185 -22.64 7.70 17.58
N PHE A 186 -21.53 7.37 18.22
CA PHE A 186 -20.92 8.22 19.23
C PHE A 186 -19.91 9.13 18.56
N PHE A 187 -20.12 10.43 18.74
CA PHE A 187 -19.04 11.39 18.51
C PHE A 187 -18.45 11.70 19.88
N THR A 188 -17.53 10.84 20.30
CA THR A 188 -16.50 11.28 21.23
C THR A 188 -15.74 12.38 20.50
N VAL A 189 -15.60 13.54 21.14
CA VAL A 189 -14.63 14.46 20.59
C VAL A 189 -13.29 13.85 20.92
N LYS A 190 -12.57 13.33 19.92
CA LYS A 190 -11.10 13.15 19.96
C LYS A 190 -10.34 14.48 20.08
N ASN A 191 -11.04 15.52 20.53
CA ASN A 191 -10.61 16.88 20.68
C ASN A 191 -11.07 17.33 22.05
N VAL A 192 -10.18 17.27 23.03
CA VAL A 192 -10.32 18.12 24.21
C VAL A 192 -10.51 19.54 23.68
N LEU A 193 -11.69 20.10 23.94
CA LEU A 193 -11.92 21.52 23.81
C LEU A 193 -11.02 22.17 24.86
N VAL A 194 -9.86 22.64 24.42
CA VAL A 194 -8.98 23.47 25.23
C VAL A 194 -9.71 24.81 25.40
N SER A 195 -10.48 24.93 26.48
CA SER A 195 -10.93 26.22 26.97
C SER A 195 -9.66 27.00 27.34
N GLU A 196 -9.42 28.12 26.66
CA GLU A 196 -8.42 29.18 26.95
C GLU A 196 -7.21 28.74 27.77
N THR A 197 -6.07 28.55 27.12
CA THR A 197 -4.86 28.06 27.80
C THR A 197 -3.65 28.91 27.43
N ILE A 198 -3.05 29.51 28.46
CA ILE A 198 -1.80 30.26 28.39
C ILE A 198 -0.60 29.30 28.40
N PRO A 199 0.59 29.66 27.87
CA PRO A 199 1.69 28.72 27.60
C PRO A 199 2.12 27.84 28.79
N GLN A 200 2.00 28.34 30.02
CA GLN A 200 2.28 27.59 31.26
C GLN A 200 1.33 26.40 31.50
N ASP A 201 0.14 26.41 30.89
CA ASP A 201 -0.88 25.36 31.00
C ASP A 201 -0.98 24.51 29.71
N ALA A 202 -0.06 24.70 28.77
CA ALA A 202 -0.16 24.14 27.43
C ALA A 202 -0.07 22.61 27.39
N HIS A 203 0.31 21.93 28.48
CA HIS A 203 0.28 20.46 28.60
C HIS A 203 -1.09 19.82 28.21
N LYS A 204 -2.17 20.61 28.10
CA LYS A 204 -3.52 20.19 27.67
C LYS A 204 -3.78 20.18 26.16
N ILE A 205 -2.84 20.62 25.32
CA ILE A 205 -3.00 20.62 23.85
C ILE A 205 -2.78 19.20 23.31
N SER A 206 -3.74 18.67 22.56
CA SER A 206 -3.64 17.37 21.88
C SER A 206 -2.95 17.53 20.51
N ASN A 207 -2.10 16.57 20.12
CA ASN A 207 -1.49 16.49 18.78
C ASN A 207 -2.12 15.29 18.03
N PRO A 208 -3.20 15.50 17.26
CA PRO A 208 -3.98 14.40 16.69
C PRO A 208 -3.28 13.66 15.54
N TYR A 209 -2.22 14.22 14.96
CA TYR A 209 -1.49 13.62 13.83
C TYR A 209 -0.20 12.92 14.24
N ASN A 210 0.24 13.05 15.50
CA ASN A 210 1.46 12.43 15.96
C ASN A 210 1.33 11.95 17.42
N SER A 211 0.80 10.74 17.56
CA SER A 211 0.64 10.00 18.83
C SER A 211 1.97 9.65 19.52
N ASP A 212 3.08 9.92 18.85
CA ASP A 212 4.44 9.65 19.31
C ASP A 212 5.17 10.89 19.81
N ALA A 213 4.52 12.06 19.87
CA ALA A 213 5.13 13.29 20.38
C ALA A 213 4.86 13.50 21.88
N TYR A 214 5.91 13.75 22.65
CA TYR A 214 5.83 14.26 24.02
C TYR A 214 5.93 15.78 24.03
N LYS A 215 5.03 16.42 24.76
CA LYS A 215 4.99 17.86 24.88
C LYS A 215 5.71 18.35 26.13
N VAL A 216 6.57 19.35 25.98
CA VAL A 216 7.16 20.13 27.07
C VAL A 216 6.85 21.61 26.84
N SER A 217 6.29 22.27 27.84
CA SER A 217 5.94 23.69 27.77
C SER A 217 6.56 24.46 28.93
N ASP A 218 7.15 25.60 28.61
CA ASP A 218 7.71 26.55 29.55
C ASP A 218 7.31 27.99 29.14
N LYS A 219 7.70 28.98 29.94
CA LYS A 219 7.25 30.36 29.73
C LYS A 219 7.81 30.91 28.42
N GLY A 220 6.95 31.01 27.40
CA GLY A 220 7.28 31.60 26.11
C GLY A 220 7.76 30.63 25.04
N SER A 221 7.81 29.33 25.36
CA SER A 221 8.16 28.29 24.39
C SER A 221 7.39 26.98 24.59
N MET A 222 7.35 26.20 23.52
CA MET A 222 6.71 24.90 23.46
C MET A 222 7.55 23.96 22.62
N THR A 223 8.01 22.86 23.22
CA THR A 223 8.82 21.84 22.57
C THR A 223 8.01 20.56 22.42
N PHE A 224 8.06 19.98 21.23
CA PHE A 224 7.55 18.65 20.91
C PHE A 224 8.73 17.74 20.72
N ARG A 225 8.82 16.64 21.47
CA ARG A 225 9.84 15.60 21.29
C ARG A 225 9.18 14.37 20.70
N PHE A 226 9.61 13.95 19.54
CA PHE A 226 9.11 12.74 18.91
C PHE A 226 9.81 11.52 19.51
N LYS A 227 9.10 10.40 19.72
CA LYS A 227 9.70 9.12 20.16
C LYS A 227 10.78 8.63 19.20
N ARG A 228 10.66 9.01 17.93
CA ARG A 228 11.60 8.72 16.85
C ARG A 228 11.73 9.97 15.98
N PRO A 229 12.90 10.22 15.38
CA PRO A 229 13.08 11.32 14.44
C PRO A 229 12.04 11.30 13.32
N ARG A 230 11.52 12.46 12.92
CA ARG A 230 10.46 12.60 11.89
C ARG A 230 10.83 13.63 10.83
N SER A 231 10.46 13.38 9.58
CA SER A 231 10.44 14.42 8.55
C SER A 231 9.12 15.17 8.63
N VAL A 232 9.16 16.42 9.10
CA VAL A 232 7.99 17.30 9.26
C VAL A 232 8.01 18.34 8.16
N PHE A 233 6.90 18.48 7.45
CA PHE A 233 6.82 19.37 6.29
C PHE A 233 5.83 20.54 6.47
N LYS A 234 4.77 20.34 7.24
CA LYS A 234 3.76 21.37 7.48
C LYS A 234 3.37 21.38 8.94
N ILE A 235 3.11 22.58 9.45
CA ILE A 235 2.45 22.80 10.72
C ILE A 235 1.24 23.69 10.53
N GLU A 236 0.17 23.29 11.20
CA GLU A 236 -1.01 24.12 11.39
C GLU A 236 -1.06 24.57 12.85
N ILE A 237 -1.12 25.87 13.08
CA ILE A 237 -1.26 26.46 14.42
C ILE A 237 -2.55 27.26 14.47
N LYS A 238 -3.44 26.90 15.39
CA LYS A 238 -4.61 27.72 15.71
C LYS A 238 -4.33 28.49 16.99
N ALA A 239 -4.27 29.82 16.94
CA ALA A 239 -3.93 30.65 18.09
C ALA A 239 -4.68 32.00 18.08
N LYS A 240 -4.76 32.63 19.27
CA LYS A 240 -5.28 33.99 19.49
C LYS A 240 -4.24 34.86 20.17
N GLY A 241 -4.00 36.06 19.63
CA GLY A 241 -3.09 37.04 20.23
C GLY A 241 -1.60 36.75 20.02
N LEU A 242 -1.27 35.85 19.08
CA LEU A 242 0.10 35.64 18.61
C LEU A 242 0.66 36.98 18.07
N LYS A 243 1.96 37.24 18.22
CA LYS A 243 2.60 38.49 17.73
C LYS A 243 3.75 38.21 16.77
N GLY A 244 4.42 37.09 16.98
CA GLY A 244 5.45 36.51 16.15
C GLY A 244 5.74 35.10 16.65
N LEU A 245 6.48 34.34 15.86
CA LEU A 245 6.80 32.94 16.15
C LEU A 245 8.18 32.61 15.58
N ASP A 246 9.08 32.18 16.45
CA ASP A 246 10.32 31.56 16.02
C ASP A 246 10.17 30.04 16.10
N ILE A 247 10.56 29.37 15.04
CA ILE A 247 10.40 27.95 14.85
C ILE A 247 11.78 27.32 14.80
N TYR A 248 12.06 26.39 15.71
CA TYR A 248 13.31 25.65 15.77
C TYR A 248 13.03 24.16 15.62
N TYR A 249 14.04 23.44 15.13
CA TYR A 249 14.08 21.99 15.18
C TYR A 249 15.43 21.54 15.76
N SER A 250 15.51 20.32 16.26
CA SER A 250 16.75 19.72 16.75
C SER A 250 16.91 18.33 16.19
N ASN A 251 18.12 18.05 15.71
CA ASN A 251 18.56 16.75 15.25
C ASN A 251 19.79 16.37 16.08
N ASP A 252 19.77 15.19 16.71
CA ASP A 252 20.88 14.69 17.54
C ASP A 252 21.28 15.68 18.66
N GLY A 253 20.29 16.45 19.16
CA GLY A 253 20.48 17.45 20.22
C GLY A 253 20.97 18.82 19.76
N GLN A 254 21.22 19.03 18.47
CA GLN A 254 21.61 20.33 17.91
C GLN A 254 20.39 21.14 17.45
N GLU A 255 20.05 22.21 18.18
CA GLU A 255 18.94 23.11 17.83
C GLU A 255 19.32 24.06 16.67
N THR A 256 18.45 24.17 15.67
CA THR A 256 18.58 25.02 14.48
C THR A 256 17.33 25.86 14.28
N LEU A 257 17.47 27.17 14.02
CA LEU A 257 16.37 28.05 13.67
C LEU A 257 15.88 27.73 12.25
N LEU A 258 14.64 27.29 12.14
CA LEU A 258 13.99 26.93 10.87
C LEU A 258 13.37 28.14 10.19
N ARG A 259 12.60 28.91 10.95
CA ARG A 259 11.85 30.06 10.42
C ARG A 259 11.54 31.06 11.52
N GLN A 260 11.64 32.34 11.20
CA GLN A 260 11.12 33.43 12.00
C GLN A 260 9.89 34.02 11.30
N VAL A 261 8.78 34.09 12.01
CA VAL A 261 7.51 34.64 11.51
C VAL A 261 7.18 35.89 12.31
N ALA A 262 7.18 37.04 11.64
CA ALA A 262 6.83 38.33 12.23
C ALA A 262 5.41 38.76 11.85
N GLY A 263 4.86 39.75 12.57
CA GLY A 263 3.63 40.44 12.15
C GLY A 263 2.31 39.70 12.39
N LEU A 264 2.29 38.69 13.28
CA LEU A 264 1.09 37.90 13.59
C LEU A 264 0.13 38.59 14.57
N ALA A 265 0.37 39.86 14.92
CA ALA A 265 -0.27 40.58 16.02
C ALA A 265 -1.79 40.57 15.94
N GLY A 266 -2.44 39.85 16.87
CA GLY A 266 -3.90 39.84 17.03
C GLY A 266 -4.63 38.82 16.14
N VAL A 267 -3.91 37.90 15.49
CA VAL A 267 -4.51 36.78 14.77
C VAL A 267 -5.31 35.92 15.74
N SER A 268 -6.55 35.58 15.37
CA SER A 268 -7.44 34.61 16.05
C SER A 268 -7.78 33.39 15.18
N GLU A 269 -7.24 33.35 13.96
CA GLU A 269 -7.52 32.34 12.93
C GLU A 269 -6.44 31.25 12.88
N ILE A 270 -6.70 30.19 12.10
CA ILE A 270 -5.71 29.13 11.85
C ILE A 270 -4.57 29.73 11.01
N GLN A 271 -3.33 29.38 11.34
CA GLN A 271 -2.12 29.76 10.63
C GLN A 271 -1.44 28.51 10.10
N TYR A 272 -0.97 28.58 8.86
CA TYR A 272 -0.26 27.51 8.20
C TYR A 272 1.20 27.90 7.98
N PHE A 273 2.10 26.99 8.33
CA PHE A 273 3.52 27.13 8.11
C PHE A 273 4.04 25.88 7.42
N GLU A 274 4.61 26.04 6.24
CA GLU A 274 5.30 24.98 5.51
C GLU A 274 6.82 25.21 5.61
N PHE A 275 7.57 24.13 5.75
CA PHE A 275 9.02 24.12 5.92
C PHE A 275 9.56 22.71 5.67
N ASP A 276 10.88 22.55 5.55
CA ASP A 276 11.48 21.24 5.29
C ASP A 276 12.33 20.85 6.50
N ALA A 277 11.70 20.22 7.49
CA ALA A 277 12.39 19.77 8.69
C ALA A 277 12.59 18.26 8.62
N VAL A 278 13.69 17.85 7.99
CA VAL A 278 14.06 16.44 7.84
C VAL A 278 14.71 15.94 9.14
N HIS A 279 14.32 14.75 9.58
CA HIS A 279 14.96 14.05 10.71
C HIS A 279 14.89 14.77 12.06
N THR A 280 13.75 15.37 12.38
CA THR A 280 13.57 16.16 13.61
C THR A 280 13.29 15.28 14.83
N ASP A 281 14.14 15.36 15.86
CA ASP A 281 13.89 14.79 17.19
C ASP A 281 12.95 15.67 18.00
N THR A 282 13.22 16.98 17.97
CA THR A 282 12.40 17.95 18.68
C THR A 282 12.08 19.15 17.84
N PHE A 283 10.86 19.66 18.00
CA PHE A 283 10.42 20.88 17.37
C PHE A 283 10.02 21.90 18.44
N THR A 284 10.59 23.10 18.38
CA THR A 284 10.42 24.13 19.40
C THR A 284 9.84 25.40 18.81
N LEU A 285 8.68 25.81 19.32
CA LEU A 285 8.08 27.11 19.08
C LEU A 285 8.53 28.08 20.17
N LYS A 286 9.10 29.23 19.82
CA LYS A 286 9.47 30.32 20.74
C LYS A 286 8.74 31.61 20.36
N GLY A 287 8.55 32.51 21.32
CA GLY A 287 7.87 33.79 21.10
C GLY A 287 6.36 33.77 21.32
N ILE A 288 5.83 32.66 21.86
CA ILE A 288 4.41 32.45 22.15
C ILE A 288 3.97 33.07 23.50
N ASN A 289 4.62 34.17 23.90
CA ASN A 289 4.29 34.86 25.15
C ASN A 289 2.91 35.52 25.03
N GLU A 290 2.06 35.33 26.05
CA GLU A 290 0.76 36.03 26.16
C GLU A 290 -0.23 35.73 25.01
N CYS A 291 -0.07 34.62 24.29
CA CYS A 291 -1.04 34.14 23.29
C CYS A 291 -1.77 32.88 23.77
N GLU A 292 -3.00 32.67 23.29
CA GLU A 292 -3.77 31.45 23.50
C GLU A 292 -3.51 30.51 22.31
N ILE A 293 -3.04 29.28 22.55
CA ILE A 293 -2.88 28.27 21.47
C ILE A 293 -3.96 27.20 21.64
N TYR A 294 -4.80 27.05 20.61
CA TYR A 294 -5.90 26.09 20.60
C TYR A 294 -5.49 24.72 20.05
N ASN A 295 -4.65 24.66 19.02
CA ASN A 295 -4.17 23.42 18.42
C ASN A 295 -2.85 23.62 17.66
N ILE A 296 -2.01 22.58 17.62
CA ILE A 296 -0.84 22.47 16.74
C ILE A 296 -0.88 21.08 16.09
N LYS A 297 -0.88 21.03 14.77
CA LYS A 297 -0.78 19.78 14.00
C LYS A 297 0.54 19.75 13.24
N PHE A 298 1.15 18.59 13.19
CA PHE A 298 2.33 18.30 12.38
C PHE A 298 1.91 17.36 11.26
N TYR A 299 2.34 17.66 10.04
CA TYR A 299 2.17 16.78 8.92
C TYR A 299 3.53 16.16 8.59
N GLU A 300 3.56 14.83 8.55
CA GLU A 300 4.75 14.02 8.24
C GLU A 300 4.88 13.83 6.74
N TRP A 301 6.12 13.90 6.25
CA TRP A 301 6.43 13.68 4.85
C TRP A 301 6.06 12.25 4.48
N ASP A 302 5.08 12.09 3.60
CA ASP A 302 4.53 10.78 3.25
C ASP A 302 4.40 10.62 1.73
N THR A 303 5.32 9.85 1.14
CA THR A 303 5.20 9.31 -0.21
C THR A 303 4.13 8.21 -0.18
N ASP A 304 2.84 8.60 -0.20
CA ASP A 304 1.72 7.65 -0.29
C ASP A 304 1.63 7.07 -1.71
N SER A 305 2.54 6.14 -2.00
CA SER A 305 2.65 5.44 -3.28
C SER A 305 1.41 4.64 -3.65
N THR A 306 0.49 4.40 -2.70
CA THR A 306 -0.78 3.71 -2.99
C THR A 306 -1.73 4.55 -3.83
N SER A 307 -1.52 5.87 -3.88
CA SER A 307 -2.29 6.83 -4.69
C SER A 307 -1.74 7.04 -6.11
N TRP A 308 -0.61 6.41 -6.45
CA TRP A 308 0.06 6.59 -7.73
C TRP A 308 -0.48 5.62 -8.79
N ALA A 309 -0.61 6.11 -10.02
CA ALA A 309 -0.90 5.29 -11.19
C ALA A 309 0.40 4.88 -11.89
N ALA A 310 0.38 3.85 -12.73
CA ALA A 310 1.51 3.51 -13.59
C ALA A 310 1.06 2.85 -14.89
N THR A 311 1.90 2.93 -15.92
CA THR A 311 1.77 2.15 -17.16
C THR A 311 3.09 1.44 -17.42
N ASP A 312 3.08 0.12 -17.49
CA ASP A 312 4.30 -0.64 -17.75
C ASP A 312 4.70 -0.62 -19.24
N GLY A 313 5.88 -1.17 -19.56
CA GLY A 313 6.38 -1.22 -20.95
C GLY A 313 5.56 -2.10 -21.91
N LEU A 314 4.53 -2.81 -21.43
CA LEU A 314 3.58 -3.56 -22.25
C LEU A 314 2.25 -2.82 -22.43
N GLY A 315 2.11 -1.61 -21.86
CA GLY A 315 0.89 -0.81 -21.88
C GLY A 315 -0.15 -1.24 -20.83
N ARG A 316 0.18 -2.13 -19.89
CA ARG A 316 -0.71 -2.53 -18.80
C ARG A 316 -0.73 -1.45 -17.73
N ARG A 317 -1.87 -1.29 -17.08
CA ARG A 317 -2.15 -0.18 -16.16
C ARG A 317 -2.20 -0.69 -14.73
N VAL A 318 -1.49 0.00 -13.84
CA VAL A 318 -1.81 0.00 -12.40
C VAL A 318 -2.90 1.04 -12.22
N GLU A 319 -4.15 0.59 -12.30
CA GLU A 319 -5.30 1.48 -12.15
C GLU A 319 -5.63 1.74 -10.69
N LEU A 320 -6.16 2.94 -10.42
CA LEU A 320 -6.82 3.20 -9.17
C LEU A 320 -8.15 2.43 -9.15
N ILE A 321 -8.18 1.31 -8.42
CA ILE A 321 -9.37 0.48 -8.17
C ILE A 321 -10.17 1.01 -6.97
N ASP A 322 -11.50 0.87 -6.98
CA ASP A 322 -12.40 1.33 -5.88
C ASP A 322 -12.40 0.37 -4.68
N ASP A 323 -11.21 -0.01 -4.22
CA ASP A 323 -11.00 -0.81 -3.02
C ASP A 323 -10.26 0.02 -1.98
N ALA A 324 -10.99 0.42 -0.94
CA ALA A 324 -10.40 1.05 0.22
C ALA A 324 -9.30 0.17 0.83
N LYS A 325 -8.26 0.79 1.38
CA LYS A 325 -7.16 0.10 2.06
C LYS A 325 -7.69 -0.94 3.05
N ARG A 326 -7.33 -2.19 2.82
CA ARG A 326 -7.77 -3.39 3.55
C ARG A 326 -6.86 -3.60 4.76
N GLN A 327 -7.45 -3.95 5.90
CA GLN A 327 -6.71 -4.25 7.13
C GLN A 327 -6.16 -5.68 7.11
N ASN A 328 -5.09 -5.93 7.85
CA ASN A 328 -4.46 -7.25 8.02
C ASN A 328 -4.08 -7.96 6.71
N LYS A 329 -3.63 -7.18 5.71
CA LYS A 329 -3.09 -7.69 4.44
C LYS A 329 -1.66 -7.25 4.28
N GLU A 330 -0.74 -8.22 4.37
CA GLU A 330 0.70 -7.96 4.27
C GLU A 330 1.33 -8.77 3.15
N VAL A 331 2.33 -8.17 2.50
CA VAL A 331 3.07 -8.74 1.38
C VAL A 331 4.55 -8.81 1.72
N GLY A 332 5.10 -10.03 1.71
CA GLY A 332 6.53 -10.29 1.84
C GLY A 332 7.22 -10.53 0.50
N ILE A 333 8.54 -10.39 0.45
CA ILE A 333 9.34 -10.86 -0.69
C ILE A 333 10.66 -11.45 -0.21
N PHE A 334 11.12 -12.54 -0.83
CA PHE A 334 12.46 -13.06 -0.56
C PHE A 334 13.53 -12.12 -1.08
N TYR A 335 14.58 -11.92 -0.29
CA TYR A 335 15.73 -11.09 -0.63
C TYR A 335 17.01 -11.92 -0.49
N PHE A 336 17.78 -12.01 -1.58
CA PHE A 336 18.92 -12.92 -1.70
C PHE A 336 20.25 -12.18 -1.61
N PHE A 337 21.25 -12.83 -1.00
CA PHE A 337 22.62 -12.30 -0.83
C PHE A 337 23.68 -13.13 -1.59
N ALA A 338 23.25 -13.99 -2.53
CA ALA A 338 24.09 -15.04 -3.14
C ALA A 338 25.25 -14.53 -4.02
N HIS A 339 25.22 -13.29 -4.50
CA HIS A 339 26.32 -12.65 -5.24
C HIS A 339 27.05 -11.60 -4.37
N SER A 340 27.48 -12.05 -3.20
CA SER A 340 28.27 -11.25 -2.25
C SER A 340 29.75 -11.19 -2.61
N THR A 341 30.45 -10.22 -2.00
CA THR A 341 31.84 -9.84 -2.32
C THR A 341 32.89 -10.94 -2.15
N GLU A 342 32.54 -12.09 -1.54
CA GLU A 342 33.47 -13.20 -1.31
C GLU A 342 33.63 -14.14 -2.51
N THR A 343 32.68 -14.13 -3.45
CA THR A 343 32.74 -14.94 -4.67
C THR A 343 33.56 -14.22 -5.76
N LYS A 344 34.83 -13.92 -5.45
CA LYS A 344 35.71 -13.16 -6.33
C LYS A 344 36.27 -14.01 -7.47
N GLY A 345 35.81 -13.75 -8.69
CA GLY A 345 36.52 -14.13 -9.92
C GLY A 345 35.61 -14.55 -11.08
N GLY A 346 35.99 -14.16 -12.30
CA GLY A 346 35.36 -14.64 -13.55
C GLY A 346 34.70 -13.57 -14.41
N LYS A 347 34.42 -13.91 -15.67
CA LYS A 347 33.61 -13.11 -16.59
C LYS A 347 32.15 -13.08 -16.10
N HIS A 348 31.41 -12.02 -16.40
CA HIS A 348 29.95 -12.03 -16.26
C HIS A 348 29.37 -12.95 -17.34
N TYR A 349 29.06 -14.19 -16.98
CA TYR A 349 28.42 -15.15 -17.87
C TYR A 349 26.91 -14.91 -17.84
N ASP A 350 26.42 -13.95 -18.65
CA ASP A 350 24.99 -13.76 -18.91
C ASP A 350 24.48 -14.91 -19.77
N VAL A 351 23.76 -15.83 -19.13
CA VAL A 351 23.23 -17.03 -19.76
C VAL A 351 22.21 -16.71 -20.85
N THR A 352 21.36 -15.70 -20.66
CA THR A 352 20.39 -15.31 -21.68
C THR A 352 21.10 -14.86 -22.96
N ARG A 353 22.06 -13.94 -22.86
CA ARG A 353 22.83 -13.48 -24.03
C ARG A 353 23.65 -14.59 -24.67
N ILE A 354 24.25 -15.48 -23.87
CA ILE A 354 25.01 -16.63 -24.39
C ILE A 354 24.10 -17.51 -25.27
N LEU A 355 22.86 -17.77 -24.85
CA LEU A 355 21.92 -18.57 -25.63
C LEU A 355 21.50 -17.91 -26.94
N GLU A 356 21.38 -16.58 -26.95
CA GLU A 356 21.04 -15.81 -28.16
C GLU A 356 22.21 -15.75 -29.15
N GLU A 357 23.44 -15.59 -28.64
CA GLU A 357 24.66 -15.48 -29.46
C GLU A 357 25.17 -16.85 -29.95
N ILE A 358 24.88 -17.92 -29.21
CA ILE A 358 25.44 -19.26 -29.43
C ILE A 358 24.30 -20.30 -29.44
N PRO A 359 23.66 -20.55 -30.60
CA PRO A 359 22.46 -21.39 -30.70
C PRO A 359 22.64 -22.85 -30.25
N ASP A 360 23.86 -23.38 -30.32
CA ASP A 360 24.26 -24.73 -29.89
C ASP A 360 24.90 -24.75 -28.49
N ALA A 361 24.88 -23.65 -27.73
CA ALA A 361 25.50 -23.55 -26.39
C ALA A 361 24.98 -24.62 -25.42
N MET A 362 23.70 -24.95 -25.50
CA MET A 362 23.11 -25.99 -24.66
C MET A 362 23.63 -27.38 -25.01
N GLU A 363 23.90 -27.66 -26.28
CA GLU A 363 24.32 -28.98 -26.75
C GLU A 363 25.78 -29.31 -26.40
N ASN A 364 26.64 -28.28 -26.32
CA ASN A 364 28.08 -28.47 -26.17
C ASN A 364 28.71 -27.66 -25.01
N GLY A 365 27.90 -26.90 -24.29
CA GLY A 365 28.35 -26.09 -23.16
C GLY A 365 29.23 -24.89 -23.52
N ARG A 366 29.31 -24.50 -24.81
CA ARG A 366 30.13 -23.39 -25.30
C ARG A 366 29.61 -22.05 -24.75
N GLY A 367 30.53 -21.16 -24.41
CA GLY A 367 30.21 -19.81 -23.93
C GLY A 367 29.92 -19.70 -22.45
N PHE A 368 29.38 -20.74 -21.81
CA PHE A 368 29.04 -20.71 -20.38
C PHE A 368 30.25 -20.54 -19.47
N GLY A 369 31.44 -21.04 -19.82
CA GLY A 369 32.62 -20.92 -18.96
C GLY A 369 32.73 -22.05 -17.93
N PRO A 370 33.48 -21.87 -16.84
CA PRO A 370 33.88 -22.98 -15.96
C PRO A 370 32.73 -23.54 -15.10
N TYR A 371 32.89 -24.78 -14.65
CA TYR A 371 32.03 -25.37 -13.63
C TYR A 371 32.32 -24.81 -12.24
N MET A 372 31.32 -24.92 -11.36
CA MET A 372 31.33 -24.48 -9.97
C MET A 372 31.63 -22.99 -9.79
N THR A 373 31.27 -22.17 -10.78
CA THR A 373 31.29 -20.71 -10.69
C THR A 373 29.90 -20.12 -10.85
N LEU A 374 29.70 -18.93 -10.29
CA LEU A 374 28.47 -18.17 -10.48
C LEU A 374 28.37 -17.69 -11.94
N HIS A 375 27.18 -17.85 -12.49
CA HIS A 375 26.73 -17.29 -13.76
C HIS A 375 25.54 -16.38 -13.45
N TRP A 376 25.15 -15.55 -14.40
CA TRP A 376 24.01 -14.64 -14.27
C TRP A 376 22.92 -15.09 -15.22
N TRP A 377 21.67 -15.23 -14.77
CA TRP A 377 20.60 -15.64 -15.68
C TRP A 377 20.25 -14.53 -16.70
N GLY A 378 20.55 -13.29 -16.36
CA GLY A 378 20.42 -12.10 -17.20
C GLY A 378 21.15 -10.91 -16.57
N GLU A 379 21.12 -9.76 -17.24
CA GLU A 379 21.69 -8.51 -16.71
C GLU A 379 20.61 -7.71 -15.94
N PRO A 380 20.83 -7.37 -14.66
CA PRO A 380 19.96 -6.45 -13.92
C PRO A 380 19.90 -5.08 -14.59
N ALA A 381 18.80 -4.36 -14.40
CA ALA A 381 18.69 -2.95 -14.83
C ALA A 381 19.81 -2.06 -14.22
N PHE A 382 20.38 -2.49 -13.10
CA PHE A 382 21.47 -1.81 -12.40
C PHE A 382 22.87 -2.35 -12.75
N GLY A 383 22.97 -3.19 -13.77
CA GLY A 383 24.19 -3.91 -14.17
C GLY A 383 24.56 -5.03 -13.18
N PHE A 384 25.66 -5.74 -13.43
CA PHE A 384 26.19 -6.81 -12.58
C PHE A 384 26.78 -6.30 -11.24
N TYR A 385 25.95 -5.68 -10.38
CA TYR A 385 26.36 -5.11 -9.10
C TYR A 385 26.74 -6.17 -8.05
N THR A 386 27.31 -5.71 -6.95
CA THR A 386 27.59 -6.50 -5.75
C THR A 386 26.57 -6.16 -4.66
N GLN A 387 26.33 -7.09 -3.73
CA GLN A 387 25.45 -6.91 -2.55
C GLN A 387 25.92 -5.83 -1.54
N THR A 388 26.97 -5.10 -1.88
CA THR A 388 27.48 -3.97 -1.11
C THR A 388 27.46 -2.66 -1.90
N ASP A 389 26.72 -2.62 -3.01
CA ASP A 389 26.48 -1.41 -3.77
C ASP A 389 25.33 -0.63 -3.11
N GLU A 390 25.69 0.35 -2.27
CA GLU A 390 24.73 1.15 -1.49
C GLU A 390 23.69 1.86 -2.38
N TRP A 391 24.08 2.25 -3.60
CA TRP A 391 23.15 2.86 -4.54
C TRP A 391 22.03 1.90 -4.93
N VAL A 392 22.36 0.62 -5.18
CA VAL A 392 21.37 -0.42 -5.48
C VAL A 392 20.51 -0.72 -4.26
N LEU A 393 21.09 -0.79 -3.06
CA LEU A 393 20.33 -1.01 -1.82
C LEU A 393 19.31 0.12 -1.57
N ARG A 394 19.64 1.37 -1.90
CA ARG A 394 18.69 2.50 -1.85
C ARG A 394 17.60 2.35 -2.90
N LYS A 395 17.92 1.96 -4.13
CA LYS A 395 16.91 1.71 -5.18
C LYS A 395 15.99 0.53 -4.85
N ASP A 396 16.51 -0.53 -4.23
CA ASP A 396 15.69 -1.63 -3.72
C ASP A 396 14.70 -1.14 -2.65
N ALA A 397 15.16 -0.31 -1.70
CA ALA A 397 14.32 0.27 -0.66
C ALA A 397 13.15 1.08 -1.25
N GLN A 398 13.47 1.92 -2.23
CA GLN A 398 12.52 2.77 -2.99
C GLN A 398 11.51 1.90 -3.75
N MET A 399 11.97 1.03 -4.65
CA MET A 399 11.10 0.22 -5.50
C MET A 399 10.18 -0.71 -4.69
N LEU A 400 10.68 -1.34 -3.62
CA LEU A 400 9.89 -2.26 -2.81
C LEU A 400 8.85 -1.52 -1.94
N SER A 401 9.20 -0.36 -1.40
CA SER A 401 8.25 0.49 -0.66
C SER A 401 7.19 1.08 -1.57
N ASP A 402 7.58 1.53 -2.76
CA ASP A 402 6.64 2.05 -3.77
C ASP A 402 5.67 0.97 -4.23
N ALA A 403 6.13 -0.27 -4.37
CA ALA A 403 5.25 -1.39 -4.67
C ALA A 403 4.27 -1.70 -3.52
N GLY A 404 4.62 -1.35 -2.28
CA GLY A 404 3.83 -1.62 -1.08
C GLY A 404 4.18 -2.95 -0.41
N VAL A 405 5.42 -3.43 -0.59
CA VAL A 405 5.97 -4.59 0.13
C VAL A 405 6.21 -4.23 1.59
N ASP A 406 5.71 -5.05 2.52
CA ASP A 406 5.77 -4.77 3.96
C ASP A 406 7.04 -5.31 4.61
N PHE A 407 7.54 -6.46 4.14
CA PHE A 407 8.73 -7.08 4.69
C PHE A 407 9.55 -7.91 3.69
N LEU A 408 10.85 -8.00 3.97
CA LEU A 408 11.81 -8.87 3.29
C LEU A 408 11.98 -10.17 4.07
N ILE A 409 12.18 -11.26 3.35
CA ILE A 409 12.58 -12.56 3.91
C ILE A 409 14.03 -12.78 3.52
N PHE A 410 14.95 -12.56 4.45
CA PHE A 410 16.38 -12.80 4.23
C PHE A 410 16.66 -14.28 4.17
N ASP A 411 17.05 -14.76 2.99
CA ASP A 411 17.34 -16.18 2.77
C ASP A 411 18.72 -16.56 3.32
N LEU A 412 18.71 -17.29 4.45
CA LEU A 412 19.86 -17.93 5.06
C LEU A 412 19.72 -19.46 5.08
N SER A 413 18.86 -20.04 4.24
CA SER A 413 18.59 -21.48 4.18
C SER A 413 19.85 -22.32 4.02
N ASN A 414 20.86 -21.75 3.35
CA ASN A 414 22.16 -22.36 3.08
C ASN A 414 23.25 -22.04 4.11
N PHE A 415 22.92 -21.40 5.24
CA PHE A 415 23.88 -21.15 6.31
C PHE A 415 24.47 -22.47 6.83
N LYS A 416 25.79 -22.49 7.04
CA LYS A 416 26.52 -23.64 7.58
C LYS A 416 27.26 -23.26 8.85
N ALA A 417 27.09 -24.08 9.89
CA ALA A 417 27.75 -23.88 11.18
C ALA A 417 29.29 -23.85 11.08
N ASP A 418 29.86 -24.60 10.13
CA ASP A 418 31.30 -24.67 9.87
C ASP A 418 31.82 -23.57 8.92
N ASN A 419 30.93 -22.76 8.34
CA ASN A 419 31.27 -21.64 7.49
C ASN A 419 30.39 -20.40 7.77
N PRO A 420 30.72 -19.61 8.80
CA PRO A 420 29.94 -18.42 9.18
C PRO A 420 29.81 -17.34 8.10
N ALA A 421 30.67 -17.36 7.06
CA ALA A 421 30.56 -16.44 5.94
C ALA A 421 29.26 -16.61 5.15
N THR A 422 28.66 -17.81 5.19
CA THR A 422 27.31 -18.08 4.65
C THR A 422 26.19 -17.38 5.42
N GLY A 423 26.51 -16.63 6.48
CA GLY A 423 25.58 -15.74 7.18
C GLY A 423 25.47 -14.34 6.59
N TYR A 424 26.28 -13.95 5.59
CA TYR A 424 26.19 -12.65 4.89
C TYR A 424 26.13 -11.42 5.82
N LYS A 425 26.85 -11.49 6.96
CA LYS A 425 26.77 -10.47 8.01
C LYS A 425 27.02 -9.06 7.47
N LYS A 426 28.05 -8.89 6.64
CA LYS A 426 28.44 -7.58 6.11
C LYS A 426 27.34 -7.00 5.25
N GLU A 427 26.83 -7.78 4.30
CA GLU A 427 25.80 -7.38 3.34
C GLU A 427 24.48 -7.04 4.06
N ILE A 428 24.04 -7.88 5.00
CA ILE A 428 22.80 -7.65 5.76
C ILE A 428 22.91 -6.41 6.65
N LEU A 429 24.01 -6.23 7.38
CA LEU A 429 24.19 -5.04 8.23
C LEU A 429 24.24 -3.77 7.38
N LEU A 430 24.91 -3.79 6.22
CA LEU A 430 24.93 -2.66 5.30
C LEU A 430 23.53 -2.34 4.75
N LEU A 431 22.75 -3.35 4.38
CA LEU A 431 21.35 -3.14 3.97
C LEU A 431 20.55 -2.48 5.10
N CYS A 432 20.69 -2.95 6.34
CA CYS A 432 20.03 -2.32 7.48
C CYS A 432 20.48 -0.87 7.69
N GLU A 433 21.78 -0.56 7.57
CA GLU A 433 22.31 0.80 7.66
C GLU A 433 21.70 1.71 6.60
N VAL A 434 21.70 1.26 5.34
CA VAL A 434 21.10 1.99 4.22
C VAL A 434 19.60 2.19 4.43
N PHE A 435 18.87 1.17 4.90
CA PHE A 435 17.43 1.28 5.15
C PHE A 435 17.13 2.24 6.30
N MET A 436 17.94 2.25 7.36
CA MET A 436 17.83 3.25 8.42
C MET A 436 18.14 4.66 7.91
N GLN A 437 19.11 4.82 7.01
CA GLN A 437 19.42 6.10 6.37
C GLN A 437 18.24 6.60 5.52
N VAL A 438 17.62 5.74 4.71
CA VAL A 438 16.41 6.10 3.94
C VAL A 438 15.27 6.55 4.87
N ARG A 439 15.00 5.80 5.95
CA ARG A 439 14.02 6.22 6.97
C ARG A 439 14.40 7.53 7.67
N LYS A 440 15.70 7.74 7.91
CA LYS A 440 16.27 8.97 8.50
C LYS A 440 15.89 10.18 7.65
N GLU A 441 15.93 10.02 6.33
CA GLU A 441 15.66 11.06 5.34
C GLU A 441 14.15 11.27 5.10
N GLY A 442 13.28 10.41 5.65
CA GLY A 442 11.83 10.49 5.52
C GLY A 442 11.24 9.51 4.51
N GLY A 443 12.08 8.68 3.87
CA GLY A 443 11.63 7.60 3.00
C GLY A 443 11.08 6.41 3.78
N LYS A 444 10.48 5.47 3.05
CA LYS A 444 9.98 4.21 3.61
C LYS A 444 10.91 3.07 3.24
N THR A 445 10.91 2.03 4.08
CA THR A 445 11.60 0.77 3.78
C THR A 445 10.81 -0.41 4.31
N PRO A 446 10.81 -1.57 3.63
CA PRO A 446 10.24 -2.78 4.19
C PRO A 446 10.95 -3.18 5.50
N LYS A 447 10.23 -3.87 6.38
CA LYS A 447 10.83 -4.58 7.53
C LYS A 447 11.53 -5.86 7.04
N PHE A 448 12.09 -6.68 7.92
CA PHE A 448 12.65 -7.98 7.56
C PHE A 448 12.43 -9.07 8.61
N MET A 449 12.43 -10.31 8.14
CA MET A 449 12.55 -11.53 8.93
C MET A 449 13.64 -12.42 8.33
N PHE A 450 14.09 -13.42 9.09
CA PHE A 450 15.03 -14.43 8.59
C PHE A 450 14.32 -15.72 8.18
N PHE A 451 14.68 -16.25 7.02
CA PHE A 451 14.57 -17.68 6.72
C PHE A 451 15.87 -18.36 7.13
N MET A 452 15.85 -19.00 8.30
CA MET A 452 16.99 -19.75 8.84
C MET A 452 17.06 -21.15 8.21
N PRO A 453 18.21 -21.84 8.26
CA PRO A 453 18.29 -23.23 7.84
C PRO A 453 17.18 -24.06 8.50
N PRO A 454 16.54 -24.97 7.75
CA PRO A 454 15.41 -25.72 8.28
C PRO A 454 15.84 -26.79 9.30
N LEU A 455 17.09 -27.26 9.27
CA LEU A 455 17.55 -28.42 10.04
C LEU A 455 18.72 -28.10 10.97
N ALA A 456 18.73 -28.75 12.14
CA ALA A 456 19.89 -28.77 13.02
C ALA A 456 21.06 -29.58 12.39
N PRO A 457 22.32 -29.27 12.73
CA PRO A 457 22.77 -28.23 13.67
C PRO A 457 22.80 -26.81 13.09
N ASN A 458 22.66 -26.65 11.77
CA ASN A 458 22.80 -25.35 11.11
C ASN A 458 21.75 -24.33 11.55
N ALA A 459 20.51 -24.78 11.79
CA ALA A 459 19.43 -23.91 12.29
C ALA A 459 19.85 -23.21 13.59
N VAL A 460 20.25 -23.99 14.61
CA VAL A 460 20.67 -23.47 15.91
C VAL A 460 21.88 -22.54 15.77
N ALA A 461 22.88 -22.92 14.98
CA ALA A 461 24.07 -22.11 14.76
C ALA A 461 23.75 -20.77 14.06
N ALA A 462 22.79 -20.73 13.13
CA ALA A 462 22.36 -19.49 12.48
C ALA A 462 21.67 -18.55 13.48
N PHE A 463 20.83 -19.08 14.36
CA PHE A 463 20.23 -18.29 15.45
C PHE A 463 21.28 -17.79 16.44
N ASP A 464 22.23 -18.63 16.87
CA ASP A 464 23.34 -18.19 17.74
C ASP A 464 24.13 -17.05 17.09
N PHE A 465 24.45 -17.19 15.80
CA PHE A 465 25.17 -16.17 15.04
C PHE A 465 24.41 -14.84 15.01
N TRP A 466 23.14 -14.83 14.62
CA TRP A 466 22.38 -13.57 14.52
C TRP A 466 21.91 -13.02 15.87
N TRP A 467 21.77 -13.88 16.87
CA TRP A 467 21.60 -13.45 18.25
C TRP A 467 22.77 -12.59 18.70
N ASP A 468 24.00 -13.07 18.46
CA ASP A 468 25.22 -12.39 18.88
C ASP A 468 25.57 -11.14 18.07
N ASN A 469 25.07 -11.04 16.84
CA ASN A 469 25.39 -9.95 15.93
C ASN A 469 24.26 -8.91 15.75
N MET A 470 23.06 -9.15 16.28
CA MET A 470 21.91 -8.26 16.08
C MET A 470 20.91 -8.29 17.24
N TYR A 471 20.30 -9.45 17.52
CA TYR A 471 19.11 -9.49 18.36
C TYR A 471 19.36 -9.21 19.84
N LYS A 472 20.48 -9.67 20.41
CA LYS A 472 20.75 -9.49 21.86
C LYS A 472 20.90 -8.00 22.26
N ASP A 473 21.34 -7.17 21.31
CA ASP A 473 21.63 -5.75 21.52
C ASP A 473 20.50 -4.85 20.99
N GLY A 474 19.41 -5.41 20.45
CA GLY A 474 18.31 -4.62 19.87
C GLY A 474 18.67 -3.91 18.56
N LEU A 475 19.73 -4.36 17.87
CA LEU A 475 20.24 -3.65 16.70
C LEU A 475 19.22 -3.71 15.56
N TYR A 476 18.87 -2.55 15.01
CA TYR A 476 17.86 -2.38 13.95
C TYR A 476 16.46 -2.90 14.31
N GLU A 477 16.06 -2.86 15.59
CA GLU A 477 14.76 -3.35 16.04
C GLU A 477 13.56 -2.78 15.25
N GLU A 478 13.66 -1.54 14.76
CA GLU A 478 12.62 -0.89 13.95
C GLU A 478 12.43 -1.54 12.56
N LEU A 479 13.45 -2.23 12.07
CA LEU A 479 13.40 -2.98 10.83
C LEU A 479 12.93 -4.42 11.05
N TRP A 480 12.81 -4.93 12.28
CA TRP A 480 12.33 -6.29 12.50
C TRP A 480 10.84 -6.39 12.18
N TYR A 481 10.48 -7.36 11.32
CA TYR A 481 9.09 -7.74 11.14
C TYR A 481 8.62 -8.50 12.38
N LYS A 482 7.55 -8.00 13.00
CA LYS A 482 7.01 -8.50 14.26
C LYS A 482 5.58 -8.98 14.06
N TRP A 483 5.24 -10.09 14.68
CA TRP A 483 3.87 -10.61 14.72
C TRP A 483 3.01 -9.82 15.70
N ASP A 484 1.71 -10.10 15.76
CA ASP A 484 0.74 -9.38 16.62
C ASP A 484 1.08 -9.44 18.11
N ASN A 485 1.81 -10.49 18.52
CA ASN A 485 2.30 -10.63 19.89
C ASN A 485 3.55 -9.77 20.19
N GLY A 486 4.01 -8.96 19.23
CA GLY A 486 5.17 -8.08 19.33
C GLY A 486 6.53 -8.77 19.15
N LYS A 487 6.56 -10.09 18.91
CA LYS A 487 7.81 -10.85 18.73
C LYS A 487 8.31 -10.78 17.29
N PRO A 488 9.63 -10.71 17.05
CA PRO A 488 10.18 -10.85 15.71
C PRO A 488 9.86 -12.22 15.12
N VAL A 489 9.63 -12.28 13.81
CA VAL A 489 9.31 -13.54 13.11
C VAL A 489 10.58 -14.18 12.55
N ALA A 490 10.66 -15.51 12.56
CA ALA A 490 11.65 -16.26 11.81
C ALA A 490 11.05 -17.56 11.23
N LEU A 491 11.56 -17.96 10.06
CA LEU A 491 11.15 -19.18 9.38
C LEU A 491 12.20 -20.29 9.62
N THR A 492 11.79 -21.41 10.22
CA THR A 492 12.61 -22.63 10.45
C THR A 492 11.71 -23.77 10.92
N PHE A 493 12.21 -25.00 11.02
CA PHE A 493 11.46 -26.05 11.71
C PHE A 493 11.57 -25.89 13.22
N ARG A 494 10.46 -25.52 13.87
CA ARG A 494 10.39 -25.25 15.33
C ARG A 494 10.99 -26.39 16.16
N ASP A 495 10.73 -27.63 15.80
CA ASP A 495 11.25 -28.82 16.49
C ASP A 495 12.78 -28.95 16.46
N GLN A 496 13.45 -28.29 15.51
CA GLN A 496 14.91 -28.30 15.39
C GLN A 496 15.61 -27.31 16.31
N ILE A 497 14.87 -26.39 16.93
CA ILE A 497 15.37 -25.38 17.88
C ILE A 497 14.70 -25.48 19.25
N GLU A 498 13.93 -26.54 19.50
CA GLU A 498 13.24 -26.77 20.76
C GLU A 498 14.23 -26.83 21.94
N GLY A 499 13.89 -26.23 23.08
CA GLY A 499 14.77 -26.14 24.25
C GLY A 499 15.88 -25.09 24.18
N THR A 500 15.95 -24.31 23.09
CA THR A 500 16.81 -23.12 22.99
C THR A 500 16.09 -21.86 23.48
N ARG A 501 16.79 -20.74 23.64
CA ARG A 501 16.17 -19.44 23.98
C ARG A 501 15.29 -18.86 22.86
N TYR A 502 15.46 -19.35 21.63
CA TYR A 502 14.89 -18.75 20.43
C TYR A 502 13.38 -18.99 20.32
N VAL A 503 12.88 -20.11 20.85
CA VAL A 503 11.45 -20.45 20.82
C VAL A 503 10.58 -19.50 21.64
N ASP A 504 11.16 -18.80 22.61
CA ASP A 504 10.48 -17.82 23.46
C ASP A 504 10.62 -16.39 22.91
N PHE A 505 11.75 -16.07 22.28
CA PHE A 505 12.01 -14.73 21.75
C PHE A 505 11.32 -14.50 20.39
N PHE A 506 11.33 -15.50 19.50
CA PHE A 506 10.77 -15.39 18.15
C PHE A 506 9.37 -15.97 18.05
N GLU A 507 8.57 -15.38 17.17
CA GLU A 507 7.42 -16.06 16.58
C GLU A 507 7.92 -16.94 15.42
N ILE A 508 7.83 -18.26 15.59
CA ILE A 508 8.36 -19.22 14.60
C ILE A 508 7.24 -19.72 13.71
N ARG A 509 7.47 -19.69 12.40
CA ARG A 509 6.69 -20.42 11.40
C ARG A 509 7.57 -21.45 10.73
N ASN A 510 7.00 -22.62 10.44
CA ASN A 510 7.67 -23.63 9.64
C ASN A 510 7.80 -23.16 8.20
N VAL A 511 8.80 -23.69 7.51
CA VAL A 511 9.11 -23.31 6.13
C VAL A 511 9.08 -24.53 5.24
N GLN A 512 8.03 -24.65 4.44
CA GLN A 512 7.87 -25.70 3.43
C GLN A 512 8.15 -27.12 3.98
N ARG A 513 7.42 -27.56 5.01
CA ARG A 513 7.52 -28.95 5.53
C ARG A 513 7.16 -30.01 4.50
N ALA A 514 6.30 -29.68 3.53
CA ALA A 514 6.07 -30.53 2.38
C ALA A 514 7.20 -30.39 1.37
N ILE A 515 7.98 -31.46 1.23
CA ILE A 515 8.76 -31.73 0.01
C ILE A 515 7.81 -32.23 -1.12
N SER A 516 6.52 -32.45 -0.80
CA SER A 516 5.51 -32.93 -1.73
C SER A 516 5.07 -31.83 -2.70
N PRO A 517 4.97 -32.14 -4.00
CA PRO A 517 4.53 -31.21 -5.05
C PRO A 517 3.01 -31.00 -5.15
N TYR A 518 2.24 -31.78 -4.40
CA TYR A 518 0.79 -31.77 -4.43
C TYR A 518 0.26 -31.33 -3.08
N TYR A 519 -0.43 -30.19 -3.11
CA TYR A 519 -1.47 -29.73 -2.20
C TYR A 519 -1.46 -30.36 -0.83
N THR A 520 -0.76 -29.71 0.08
CA THR A 520 -1.04 -29.89 1.49
C THR A 520 -0.87 -28.55 2.17
N SER A 521 -1.98 -28.01 2.65
CA SER A 521 -1.96 -26.93 3.61
C SER A 521 -1.48 -27.50 4.94
N TYR A 522 -0.52 -26.83 5.58
CA TYR A 522 0.01 -27.26 6.87
C TYR A 522 -0.21 -26.19 7.91
N LYS A 523 -0.43 -26.65 9.15
CA LYS A 523 -0.52 -25.78 10.30
C LYS A 523 0.84 -25.10 10.53
N ASP A 524 0.81 -23.80 10.74
CA ASP A 524 1.96 -22.95 11.06
C ASP A 524 3.11 -23.07 10.04
N ASP A 525 2.80 -23.24 8.75
CA ASP A 525 3.79 -23.44 7.67
C ASP A 525 3.66 -22.37 6.58
N TRP A 526 4.75 -21.68 6.29
CA TRP A 526 4.84 -20.68 5.23
C TRP A 526 5.67 -21.26 4.07
N GLN A 527 4.98 -21.74 3.05
CA GLN A 527 5.59 -22.43 1.92
C GLN A 527 6.26 -21.43 0.97
N TRP A 528 7.59 -21.40 0.87
CA TRP A 528 8.27 -20.37 0.06
C TRP A 528 8.05 -20.52 -1.47
N ILE A 529 7.79 -21.74 -1.94
CA ILE A 529 7.46 -22.05 -3.34
C ILE A 529 6.50 -23.25 -3.41
N SER A 530 5.51 -23.16 -4.30
CA SER A 530 4.48 -24.20 -4.50
C SER A 530 4.01 -24.17 -5.95
N ALA A 531 3.79 -25.33 -6.57
CA ALA A 531 3.20 -25.43 -7.90
C ALA A 531 1.72 -24.98 -7.88
N TYR A 532 1.26 -24.30 -8.93
CA TYR A 532 -0.15 -23.91 -9.10
C TYR A 532 -1.12 -25.11 -9.24
N PRO A 533 -2.35 -25.00 -8.67
CA PRO A 533 -2.70 -24.08 -7.59
C PRO A 533 -1.88 -24.27 -6.31
N GLN A 534 -1.39 -23.17 -5.72
CA GLN A 534 -0.56 -23.22 -4.51
C GLN A 534 -1.36 -23.72 -3.29
N GLY A 535 -0.65 -24.38 -2.37
CA GLY A 535 -1.12 -24.62 -1.01
C GLY A 535 -1.03 -23.36 -0.15
N TYR A 536 -1.51 -23.44 1.10
CA TYR A 536 -1.47 -22.34 2.04
C TYR A 536 -1.12 -22.82 3.45
N GLY A 537 -0.47 -21.96 4.22
CA GLY A 537 -0.34 -22.09 5.67
C GLY A 537 -1.64 -21.73 6.37
N TYR A 538 -1.96 -22.41 7.46
CA TYR A 538 -3.06 -22.03 8.34
C TYR A 538 -2.61 -22.05 9.81
N SER A 539 -3.30 -21.30 10.66
CA SER A 539 -3.13 -21.35 12.10
C SER A 539 -4.49 -21.51 12.79
N ASP A 540 -4.49 -21.58 14.12
CA ASP A 540 -5.77 -21.61 14.86
C ASP A 540 -6.54 -20.28 14.73
N GLU A 541 -5.83 -19.19 14.44
CA GLU A 541 -6.39 -17.84 14.31
C GLU A 541 -6.77 -17.53 12.85
N TYR A 542 -5.98 -17.97 11.88
CA TYR A 542 -6.18 -17.68 10.46
C TYR A 542 -6.38 -18.97 9.64
N PRO A 543 -7.58 -19.19 9.07
CA PRO A 543 -7.86 -20.34 8.21
C PRO A 543 -6.94 -20.42 6.97
N ILE A 544 -6.49 -19.27 6.48
CA ILE A 544 -5.50 -19.12 5.43
C ILE A 544 -4.55 -17.98 5.88
N GLU A 545 -3.49 -18.37 6.57
CA GLU A 545 -2.53 -17.42 7.16
C GLU A 545 -1.55 -16.91 6.10
N ALA A 546 -0.94 -17.80 5.31
CA ALA A 546 0.11 -17.43 4.36
C ALA A 546 0.03 -18.22 3.07
N MET A 547 0.31 -17.58 1.93
CA MET A 547 0.33 -18.21 0.61
C MET A 547 1.37 -17.55 -0.31
N ASN A 548 2.13 -18.34 -1.05
CA ASN A 548 3.20 -17.81 -1.89
C ASN A 548 2.75 -17.57 -3.33
N ALA A 549 3.47 -16.70 -4.04
CA ALA A 549 3.40 -16.58 -5.50
C ALA A 549 4.80 -16.48 -6.10
N SER A 550 4.97 -17.04 -7.30
CA SER A 550 6.28 -17.14 -7.95
C SER A 550 6.20 -16.82 -9.44
N PRO A 551 7.10 -16.03 -10.03
CA PRO A 551 7.12 -15.81 -11.47
C PRO A 551 7.40 -17.07 -12.30
N ALA A 552 8.22 -17.99 -11.78
CA ALA A 552 8.52 -19.29 -12.37
C ALA A 552 8.74 -20.33 -11.27
N GLN A 553 8.37 -21.59 -11.55
CA GLN A 553 8.63 -22.72 -10.67
C GLN A 553 9.54 -23.70 -11.40
N ASN A 554 10.76 -23.85 -10.89
CA ASN A 554 11.74 -24.72 -11.51
C ASN A 554 11.52 -26.15 -11.03
N VAL A 555 11.25 -27.04 -11.98
CA VAL A 555 10.78 -28.42 -11.81
C VAL A 555 11.39 -29.24 -12.96
N THR A 556 11.90 -30.45 -12.73
CA THR A 556 12.56 -31.29 -13.76
C THR A 556 11.66 -31.69 -14.93
N LEU A 557 12.23 -32.04 -16.09
CA LEU A 557 11.59 -32.68 -17.25
C LEU A 557 11.65 -34.22 -17.14
N ASN A 558 10.71 -34.92 -17.76
CA ASN A 558 10.74 -36.39 -17.84
C ASN A 558 11.82 -36.89 -18.82
N ASN A 559 12.47 -38.00 -18.47
CA ASN A 559 13.38 -38.72 -19.36
C ASN A 559 12.71 -39.30 -20.62
N ALA A 560 11.37 -39.29 -20.69
CA ALA A 560 10.57 -39.80 -21.79
C ALA A 560 10.08 -38.73 -22.79
N ASP A 561 10.38 -37.44 -22.57
CA ASP A 561 10.02 -36.37 -23.52
C ASP A 561 10.90 -36.40 -24.78
N GLU A 562 10.34 -36.21 -25.97
CA GLU A 562 11.10 -36.13 -27.22
C GLU A 562 12.04 -34.91 -27.24
N GLU A 563 11.67 -33.83 -26.57
CA GLU A 563 12.52 -32.64 -26.39
C GLU A 563 13.71 -32.96 -25.45
N TYR A 564 13.49 -33.77 -24.41
CA TYR A 564 14.56 -34.32 -23.56
C TYR A 564 15.53 -35.22 -24.35
N GLN A 565 15.01 -36.07 -25.25
CA GLN A 565 15.84 -36.94 -26.08
C GLN A 565 16.66 -36.15 -27.12
N LYS A 566 16.15 -34.99 -27.57
CA LYS A 566 16.85 -34.06 -28.47
C LYS A 566 18.00 -33.34 -27.75
N TYR A 567 17.81 -33.00 -26.48
CA TYR A 567 18.75 -32.28 -25.63
C TYR A 567 19.53 -33.22 -24.67
N LYS A 568 19.96 -34.38 -25.18
CA LYS A 568 20.64 -35.43 -24.41
C LYS A 568 21.96 -35.03 -23.71
N PHE A 569 22.43 -33.80 -23.90
CA PHE A 569 23.72 -33.29 -23.42
C PHE A 569 23.59 -32.09 -22.45
N VAL A 570 22.39 -31.81 -21.93
CA VAL A 570 22.01 -30.42 -21.61
C VAL A 570 21.90 -30.08 -20.12
N GLY A 571 22.44 -28.91 -19.79
CA GLY A 571 22.18 -28.08 -18.61
C GLY A 571 20.81 -28.28 -17.94
N TYR A 572 20.72 -28.96 -16.80
CA TYR A 572 19.48 -28.99 -15.99
C TYR A 572 19.19 -27.65 -15.30
N HIS A 573 17.93 -27.45 -14.89
CA HIS A 573 17.56 -26.52 -13.82
C HIS A 573 17.05 -27.32 -12.65
N ILE A 574 17.73 -27.23 -11.51
CA ILE A 574 17.26 -27.87 -10.28
C ILE A 574 16.52 -26.82 -9.46
N GLY A 575 15.19 -26.92 -9.39
CA GLY A 575 14.38 -26.13 -8.47
C GLY A 575 13.43 -27.01 -7.65
N PHE A 576 13.12 -26.52 -6.46
CA PHE A 576 12.22 -27.16 -5.50
C PHE A 576 10.75 -26.96 -5.89
N SER A 577 10.17 -27.86 -6.67
CA SER A 577 8.74 -28.24 -6.61
C SER A 577 8.55 -29.50 -7.46
N ILE A 578 8.36 -30.69 -6.89
CA ILE A 578 8.42 -31.96 -7.65
C ILE A 578 7.12 -32.22 -8.47
N GLY A 579 6.65 -31.39 -9.40
CA GLY A 579 5.42 -31.71 -10.16
C GLY A 579 5.46 -33.15 -10.74
N TYR A 580 4.48 -34.01 -10.49
CA TYR A 580 4.42 -35.37 -11.07
C TYR A 580 3.07 -35.58 -11.74
N ASP A 581 2.99 -35.32 -13.04
CA ASP A 581 1.82 -35.69 -13.82
C ASP A 581 1.63 -37.22 -13.73
N LYS A 582 0.54 -37.64 -13.08
CA LYS A 582 0.24 -39.07 -12.84
C LYS A 582 -0.16 -39.80 -14.13
N ASN A 583 -0.61 -39.09 -15.15
CA ASN A 583 -1.07 -39.64 -16.42
C ASN A 583 0.10 -39.85 -17.39
N THR A 584 1.09 -38.96 -17.39
CA THR A 584 2.27 -39.01 -18.28
C THR A 584 3.56 -39.46 -17.57
N ARG A 585 3.55 -39.53 -16.23
CA ARG A 585 4.71 -39.72 -15.36
C ARG A 585 5.79 -38.64 -15.56
N THR A 586 5.41 -37.43 -15.97
CA THR A 586 6.34 -36.34 -16.26
C THR A 586 6.38 -35.29 -15.16
N THR A 587 7.58 -34.78 -14.90
CA THR A 587 7.83 -33.54 -14.15
C THR A 587 7.86 -32.42 -15.20
N ILE A 588 7.26 -31.24 -14.92
CA ILE A 588 7.16 -30.13 -15.90
C ILE A 588 7.66 -28.83 -15.25
N THR A 589 8.75 -28.26 -15.78
CA THR A 589 9.21 -26.90 -15.46
C THR A 589 8.14 -25.88 -15.83
N ARG A 590 7.78 -25.00 -14.90
CA ARG A 590 6.81 -23.93 -15.16
C ARG A 590 7.56 -22.61 -15.26
N GLY A 591 7.99 -22.28 -16.46
CA GLY A 591 8.56 -20.97 -16.78
C GLY A 591 7.51 -19.86 -16.67
N ARG A 592 7.96 -18.62 -16.89
CA ARG A 592 7.07 -17.43 -16.88
C ARG A 592 5.91 -17.52 -17.87
N ASP A 593 6.06 -18.32 -18.92
CA ASP A 593 5.08 -18.55 -19.99
C ASP A 593 3.97 -19.55 -19.65
N PHE A 594 4.05 -20.23 -18.50
CA PHE A 594 3.12 -21.31 -18.17
C PHE A 594 1.75 -20.77 -17.74
N MET A 595 0.65 -21.33 -18.26
CA MET A 595 -0.72 -21.02 -17.82
C MET A 595 -1.67 -22.16 -18.20
N GLY A 596 -2.70 -22.41 -17.39
CA GLY A 596 -3.74 -23.38 -17.71
C GLY A 596 -3.24 -24.82 -17.79
N GLY A 597 -2.14 -25.12 -17.09
CA GLY A 597 -1.53 -26.45 -17.06
C GLY A 597 -0.58 -26.77 -18.21
N ALA A 598 -0.21 -25.81 -19.06
CA ALA A 598 0.76 -25.99 -20.14
C ALA A 598 1.66 -24.76 -20.37
N PRO A 599 2.87 -24.92 -20.95
CA PRO A 599 3.66 -23.80 -21.45
C PRO A 599 2.99 -23.14 -22.67
N ALA A 600 3.40 -21.91 -22.98
CA ALA A 600 2.91 -21.21 -24.17
C ALA A 600 3.36 -21.92 -25.45
N ARG A 601 2.56 -21.79 -26.52
CA ARG A 601 2.94 -22.23 -27.87
C ARG A 601 4.05 -21.34 -28.42
N ALA A 602 4.80 -21.86 -29.40
CA ALA A 602 5.94 -21.14 -29.98
C ALA A 602 5.57 -19.75 -30.50
N GLU A 603 4.41 -19.59 -31.14
CA GLU A 603 3.92 -18.30 -31.66
C GLU A 603 3.58 -17.27 -30.58
N ASP A 604 3.31 -17.70 -29.34
CA ASP A 604 2.93 -16.84 -28.22
C ASP A 604 4.03 -16.75 -27.14
N LEU A 605 5.14 -17.50 -27.30
CA LEU A 605 6.11 -17.74 -26.24
C LEU A 605 6.71 -16.46 -25.66
N GLU A 606 7.23 -15.57 -26.52
CA GLU A 606 7.85 -14.33 -26.08
C GLU A 606 6.85 -13.43 -25.33
N ARG A 607 5.66 -13.24 -25.93
CA ARG A 607 4.57 -12.49 -25.30
C ARG A 607 4.19 -13.09 -23.94
N ALA A 608 4.09 -14.41 -23.85
CA ALA A 608 3.73 -15.10 -22.61
C ALA A 608 4.78 -14.92 -21.51
N ILE A 609 6.07 -14.93 -21.86
CA ILE A 609 7.17 -14.64 -20.94
C ILE A 609 7.06 -13.19 -20.44
N TYR A 610 6.90 -12.23 -21.36
CA TYR A 610 6.89 -10.80 -21.01
C TYR A 610 5.66 -10.42 -20.19
N GLU A 611 4.49 -10.98 -20.53
CA GLU A 611 3.26 -10.80 -19.76
C GLU A 611 3.27 -11.51 -18.39
N GLY A 612 4.23 -12.41 -18.14
CA GLY A 612 4.34 -13.14 -16.88
C GLY A 612 3.11 -14.02 -16.60
N TRP A 613 2.75 -14.87 -17.56
CA TRP A 613 1.56 -15.72 -17.51
C TRP A 613 1.46 -16.58 -16.24
N ASN A 614 2.56 -17.25 -15.87
CA ASN A 614 2.60 -18.10 -14.67
C ASN A 614 2.43 -17.28 -13.39
N PHE A 615 3.01 -16.08 -13.36
CA PHE A 615 2.86 -15.19 -12.22
C PHE A 615 1.41 -14.73 -12.08
N ARG A 616 0.78 -14.31 -13.19
CA ARG A 616 -0.63 -13.91 -13.22
C ARG A 616 -1.56 -15.00 -12.70
N GLU A 617 -1.37 -16.24 -13.14
CA GLU A 617 -2.18 -17.38 -12.69
C GLU A 617 -2.04 -17.60 -11.17
N GLN A 618 -0.82 -17.51 -10.66
CA GLN A 618 -0.52 -17.63 -9.24
C GLN A 618 -1.07 -16.47 -8.39
N LEU A 619 -0.92 -15.22 -8.84
CA LEU A 619 -1.44 -14.05 -8.14
C LEU A 619 -2.97 -14.05 -8.09
N ASN A 620 -3.64 -14.46 -9.18
CA ASN A 620 -5.09 -14.59 -9.20
C ASN A 620 -5.60 -15.61 -8.18
N HIS A 621 -4.87 -16.70 -7.96
CA HIS A 621 -5.19 -17.68 -6.92
C HIS A 621 -5.05 -17.10 -5.51
N VAL A 622 -4.01 -16.29 -5.29
CA VAL A 622 -3.82 -15.57 -4.02
C VAL A 622 -4.99 -14.60 -3.79
N LEU A 623 -5.43 -13.85 -4.81
CA LEU A 623 -6.61 -12.97 -4.70
C LEU A 623 -7.90 -13.76 -4.43
N GLU A 624 -8.05 -14.96 -5.01
CA GLU A 624 -9.20 -15.83 -4.76
C GLU A 624 -9.22 -16.38 -3.32
N LYS A 625 -8.06 -16.79 -2.80
CA LYS A 625 -7.93 -17.35 -1.45
C LYS A 625 -7.87 -16.30 -0.35
N ASP A 626 -7.46 -15.09 -0.70
CA ASP A 626 -7.43 -13.93 0.17
C ASP A 626 -6.74 -14.20 1.52
N PRO A 627 -5.48 -14.71 1.53
CA PRO A 627 -4.76 -15.00 2.77
C PRO A 627 -4.56 -13.73 3.61
N ARG A 628 -4.12 -13.86 4.88
CA ARG A 628 -3.62 -12.72 5.66
C ARG A 628 -2.30 -12.20 5.08
N ILE A 629 -1.38 -13.12 4.82
CA ILE A 629 -0.06 -12.85 4.25
C ILE A 629 0.04 -13.50 2.88
N THR A 630 0.66 -12.78 1.96
CA THR A 630 1.27 -13.40 0.79
C THR A 630 2.73 -13.04 0.71
N PHE A 631 3.54 -13.90 0.11
CA PHE A 631 4.91 -13.51 -0.21
C PHE A 631 5.35 -14.01 -1.57
N ILE A 632 6.28 -13.28 -2.15
CA ILE A 632 6.78 -13.46 -3.50
C ILE A 632 8.18 -14.09 -3.46
N THR A 633 8.42 -15.07 -4.34
CA THR A 633 9.59 -15.96 -4.25
C THR A 633 10.95 -15.29 -4.47
N GLY A 634 11.07 -14.11 -5.09
CA GLY A 634 12.39 -13.48 -5.11
C GLY A 634 12.52 -12.07 -5.65
N TRP A 635 13.47 -11.39 -5.03
CA TRP A 635 14.08 -10.14 -5.41
C TRP A 635 15.60 -10.27 -5.32
N ASN A 636 16.32 -9.82 -6.35
CA ASN A 636 17.77 -9.79 -6.38
C ASN A 636 18.46 -11.20 -6.37
N GLU A 637 17.81 -12.24 -6.89
CA GLU A 637 18.38 -13.58 -7.09
C GLU A 637 18.92 -13.76 -8.52
N TRP A 638 19.97 -13.04 -8.87
CA TRP A 638 20.49 -12.98 -10.24
C TRP A 638 21.40 -14.13 -10.67
N THR A 639 21.96 -14.85 -9.70
CA THR A 639 23.08 -15.75 -9.95
C THR A 639 22.79 -17.20 -9.61
N MET A 640 23.45 -18.09 -10.34
CA MET A 640 23.43 -19.52 -10.05
C MET A 640 24.72 -20.21 -10.45
N TYR A 641 24.99 -21.37 -9.86
CA TYR A 641 26.14 -22.18 -10.20
C TYR A 641 25.88 -23.04 -11.44
N ARG A 642 26.86 -23.09 -12.35
CA ARG A 642 26.96 -24.17 -13.35
C ARG A 642 27.65 -25.37 -12.71
N ILE A 643 27.05 -26.55 -12.77
CA ILE A 643 27.45 -27.75 -12.04
C ILE A 643 27.65 -28.89 -13.04
N PRO A 644 28.72 -29.69 -12.91
CA PRO A 644 28.92 -30.83 -13.79
C PRO A 644 27.92 -31.95 -13.48
N GLY A 645 27.41 -32.61 -14.51
CA GLY A 645 26.38 -33.65 -14.39
C GLY A 645 26.86 -34.90 -13.64
N ASN A 646 28.17 -35.12 -13.58
CA ASN A 646 28.79 -36.23 -12.86
C ASN A 646 28.64 -36.17 -11.32
N LEU A 647 28.20 -35.04 -10.75
CA LEU A 647 27.99 -34.88 -9.31
C LEU A 647 26.72 -35.54 -8.78
N GLY A 648 25.87 -36.14 -9.64
CA GLY A 648 24.78 -36.99 -9.16
C GLY A 648 23.61 -36.25 -8.51
N VAL A 649 23.58 -34.91 -8.56
CA VAL A 649 22.61 -34.10 -7.80
C VAL A 649 21.21 -34.32 -8.36
N ASN A 650 20.28 -34.71 -7.48
CA ASN A 650 18.86 -34.97 -7.79
C ASN A 650 18.61 -35.94 -8.95
N GLY A 651 19.47 -36.96 -9.08
CA GLY A 651 19.29 -38.05 -10.05
C GLY A 651 19.86 -37.78 -11.45
N VAL A 652 20.46 -36.60 -11.66
CA VAL A 652 21.26 -36.28 -12.84
C VAL A 652 22.61 -36.97 -12.72
N THR A 653 22.94 -37.87 -13.65
CA THR A 653 24.17 -38.70 -13.56
C THR A 653 24.98 -38.72 -14.86
N ASP A 654 24.68 -37.84 -15.82
CA ASP A 654 25.43 -37.78 -17.08
C ASP A 654 26.85 -37.24 -16.83
N PRO A 655 27.90 -38.05 -17.06
CA PRO A 655 29.28 -37.65 -16.82
C PRO A 655 29.76 -36.48 -17.70
N ASP A 656 29.15 -36.31 -18.88
CA ASP A 656 29.54 -35.31 -19.88
C ASP A 656 28.59 -34.09 -19.89
N GLY A 657 27.48 -34.16 -19.15
CA GLY A 657 26.47 -33.11 -19.05
C GLY A 657 26.77 -32.04 -17.99
N PHE A 658 25.86 -31.08 -17.85
CA PHE A 658 25.92 -30.04 -16.81
C PHE A 658 24.52 -29.61 -16.37
N PHE A 659 24.44 -28.74 -15.39
CA PHE A 659 23.22 -28.05 -14.98
C PHE A 659 23.47 -26.74 -14.26
N PHE A 660 22.44 -25.93 -14.14
CA PHE A 660 22.37 -24.74 -13.33
C PHE A 660 21.39 -24.95 -12.17
N TRP A 661 21.76 -24.49 -10.97
CA TRP A 661 20.87 -24.59 -9.82
C TRP A 661 19.87 -23.43 -9.83
N ASP A 662 18.60 -23.66 -9.51
CA ASP A 662 17.60 -22.65 -9.14
C ASP A 662 17.11 -21.62 -10.16
N GLN A 663 17.94 -21.12 -11.07
CA GLN A 663 17.62 -20.11 -12.09
C GLN A 663 18.27 -20.51 -13.42
N PHE A 664 17.81 -19.93 -14.55
CA PHE A 664 18.46 -20.15 -15.85
C PHE A 664 18.71 -18.90 -16.68
N ASN A 665 17.62 -18.35 -17.18
CA ASN A 665 17.52 -17.37 -18.24
C ASN A 665 16.25 -16.56 -17.99
N TYR A 666 15.96 -15.59 -18.85
CA TYR A 666 14.79 -14.74 -18.70
C TYR A 666 13.44 -15.52 -18.70
N ARG A 667 13.36 -16.75 -19.22
CA ARG A 667 12.14 -17.59 -19.16
C ARG A 667 12.00 -18.35 -17.85
N TYR A 668 13.10 -18.93 -17.35
CA TYR A 668 13.11 -19.84 -16.19
C TYR A 668 13.81 -19.21 -14.99
N ASN A 669 13.34 -18.02 -14.61
CA ASN A 669 13.79 -17.35 -13.40
C ASN A 669 12.60 -16.86 -12.56
N ARG A 670 12.77 -16.82 -11.23
CA ARG A 670 11.73 -16.41 -10.26
C ARG A 670 11.93 -15.01 -9.67
N ASP A 671 12.87 -14.25 -10.21
CA ASP A 671 13.24 -12.94 -9.69
C ASP A 671 12.38 -11.81 -10.26
N ILE A 672 11.95 -10.84 -9.45
CA ILE A 672 11.11 -9.73 -9.91
C ILE A 672 11.90 -8.44 -10.19
N GLN A 673 13.17 -8.34 -9.77
CA GLN A 673 13.93 -7.12 -10.00
C GLN A 673 14.06 -6.85 -11.50
N PRO A 674 13.89 -5.58 -11.95
CA PRO A 674 13.94 -5.27 -13.37
C PRO A 674 15.25 -5.68 -14.05
N MET A 675 15.14 -6.13 -15.30
CA MET A 675 16.29 -6.47 -16.15
C MET A 675 16.60 -5.36 -17.16
N ALA A 676 17.82 -5.35 -17.69
CA ALA A 676 18.27 -4.27 -18.59
C ALA A 676 17.62 -4.29 -20.00
N TYR A 677 17.21 -5.45 -20.50
CA TYR A 677 16.76 -5.61 -21.90
C TYR A 677 15.33 -6.17 -22.05
N HIS A 678 15.10 -7.49 -22.04
CA HIS A 678 13.82 -8.12 -22.46
C HIS A 678 12.53 -7.51 -21.86
N TYR A 679 12.00 -8.08 -20.79
CA TYR A 679 10.73 -7.63 -20.20
C TYR A 679 10.90 -6.42 -19.27
N LYS A 680 12.12 -5.86 -19.18
CA LYS A 680 12.49 -4.73 -18.32
C LYS A 680 11.85 -4.80 -16.94
N ASP A 681 10.92 -3.89 -16.66
CA ASP A 681 10.19 -3.69 -15.40
C ASP A 681 8.73 -4.22 -15.44
N ALA A 682 8.33 -4.92 -16.51
CA ALA A 682 6.94 -5.37 -16.68
C ALA A 682 6.49 -6.32 -15.55
N THR A 683 7.34 -7.23 -15.10
CA THR A 683 7.00 -8.12 -13.96
C THR A 683 6.92 -7.34 -12.64
N TYR A 684 7.74 -6.31 -12.46
CA TYR A 684 7.66 -5.43 -11.30
C TYR A 684 6.29 -4.73 -11.24
N TYR A 685 5.83 -4.13 -12.33
CA TYR A 685 4.50 -3.49 -12.36
C TYR A 685 3.32 -4.46 -12.30
N GLN A 686 3.51 -5.72 -12.72
CA GLN A 686 2.54 -6.79 -12.47
C GLN A 686 2.41 -7.10 -10.97
N MET A 687 3.52 -7.10 -10.22
CA MET A 687 3.50 -7.21 -8.77
C MET A 687 2.81 -5.99 -8.13
N VAL A 688 3.13 -4.78 -8.58
CA VAL A 688 2.51 -3.54 -8.07
C VAL A 688 0.98 -3.59 -8.23
N GLU A 689 0.46 -3.90 -9.43
CA GLU A 689 -0.98 -4.03 -9.69
C GLU A 689 -1.64 -5.04 -8.74
N PHE A 690 -1.01 -6.20 -8.56
CA PHE A 690 -1.49 -7.21 -7.63
C PHE A 690 -1.55 -6.68 -6.20
N ILE A 691 -0.50 -6.01 -5.72
CA ILE A 691 -0.43 -5.50 -4.34
C ILE A 691 -1.54 -4.46 -4.12
N ARG A 692 -1.82 -3.59 -5.10
CA ARG A 692 -2.93 -2.62 -5.02
C ARG A 692 -4.28 -3.32 -4.88
N ARG A 693 -4.51 -4.40 -5.64
CA ARG A 693 -5.73 -5.23 -5.52
C ARG A 693 -5.82 -6.01 -4.23
N TYR A 694 -4.69 -6.53 -3.76
CA TYR A 694 -4.64 -7.36 -2.56
C TYR A 694 -4.82 -6.53 -1.28
N LYS A 695 -4.19 -5.36 -1.19
CA LYS A 695 -4.19 -4.49 0.01
C LYS A 695 -5.18 -3.34 -0.08
N GLY A 696 -5.80 -3.08 -1.23
CA GLY A 696 -6.51 -1.83 -1.49
C GLY A 696 -5.54 -0.64 -1.58
N GLN A 697 -6.11 0.55 -1.73
CA GLN A 697 -5.34 1.77 -2.03
C GLN A 697 -5.99 3.05 -1.50
N THR A 698 -5.23 4.14 -1.49
CA THR A 698 -5.73 5.48 -1.19
C THR A 698 -6.15 6.17 -2.50
N HIS A 699 -7.33 6.80 -2.49
CA HIS A 699 -7.81 7.59 -3.62
C HIS A 699 -7.40 9.06 -3.51
N PRO A 700 -6.98 9.71 -4.62
CA PRO A 700 -6.73 11.13 -4.64
C PRO A 700 -8.01 11.91 -4.33
N LYS A 701 -7.91 12.92 -3.46
CA LYS A 701 -9.03 13.80 -3.14
C LYS A 701 -9.27 14.75 -4.31
N GLY A 702 -10.53 15.03 -4.61
CA GLY A 702 -10.90 16.02 -5.63
C GLY A 702 -10.41 17.41 -5.24
N ALA A 703 -9.66 18.05 -6.13
CA ALA A 703 -9.11 19.38 -5.92
C ALA A 703 -10.16 20.47 -6.18
N LYS A 704 -10.16 21.51 -5.35
CA LYS A 704 -10.98 22.71 -5.56
C LYS A 704 -10.27 23.67 -6.52
N PRO A 705 -11.01 24.43 -7.35
CA PRO A 705 -10.40 25.39 -8.26
C PRO A 705 -9.78 26.54 -7.47
N MET A 706 -8.55 26.93 -7.84
CA MET A 706 -7.82 28.05 -7.25
C MET A 706 -6.83 28.63 -8.29
N THR A 707 -7.01 29.89 -8.64
CA THR A 707 -6.12 30.61 -9.58
C THR A 707 -4.82 30.99 -8.89
N MET A 708 -3.68 30.74 -9.55
CA MET A 708 -2.35 31.16 -9.07
C MET A 708 -1.95 32.50 -9.71
N SER A 709 -1.39 33.41 -8.93
CA SER A 709 -1.03 34.77 -9.38
C SER A 709 0.20 34.83 -10.29
N MET A 710 1.02 33.78 -10.31
CA MET A 710 2.32 33.73 -11.02
C MET A 710 3.26 34.89 -10.63
N ASN A 711 3.17 35.37 -9.38
CA ASN A 711 4.01 36.43 -8.82
C ASN A 711 4.44 36.04 -7.40
N GLY A 712 5.43 35.16 -7.32
CA GLY A 712 5.83 34.50 -6.08
C GLY A 712 4.98 33.27 -5.77
N PHE A 713 5.24 32.65 -4.62
CA PHE A 713 4.81 31.28 -4.33
C PHE A 713 3.81 31.17 -3.16
N ASP A 714 3.38 32.30 -2.60
CA ASP A 714 2.55 32.31 -1.38
C ASP A 714 1.18 31.63 -1.60
N ASP A 715 0.61 31.71 -2.81
CA ASP A 715 -0.66 31.06 -3.16
C ASP A 715 -0.63 29.53 -2.96
N TRP A 716 0.54 28.90 -3.08
CA TRP A 716 0.71 27.45 -2.99
C TRP A 716 0.59 26.90 -1.56
N LEU A 717 0.57 27.75 -0.54
CA LEU A 717 0.42 27.33 0.87
C LEU A 717 -0.97 26.73 1.16
N ASP A 718 -1.98 27.18 0.41
CA ASP A 718 -3.39 26.80 0.57
C ASP A 718 -3.85 25.71 -0.42
N VAL A 719 -2.95 25.20 -1.27
CA VAL A 719 -3.26 24.14 -2.24
C VAL A 719 -3.20 22.77 -1.57
N ASP A 720 -4.34 22.07 -1.55
CA ASP A 720 -4.49 20.74 -0.95
C ASP A 720 -3.92 19.60 -1.81
N ALA A 721 -3.89 19.77 -3.14
CA ALA A 721 -3.38 18.76 -4.09
C ALA A 721 -1.85 18.79 -4.13
N ALA A 722 -1.26 18.25 -3.06
CA ALA A 722 0.17 18.12 -2.87
C ALA A 722 0.64 16.67 -3.02
N TYR A 723 1.80 16.52 -3.64
CA TYR A 723 2.41 15.25 -4.01
C TYR A 723 3.87 15.28 -3.54
N TYR A 724 4.30 14.23 -2.87
CA TYR A 724 5.64 14.13 -2.27
C TYR A 724 6.46 13.05 -2.95
N ASP A 725 7.77 13.24 -2.91
CA ASP A 725 8.76 12.29 -3.42
C ASP A 725 9.81 11.94 -2.36
N ASP A 726 10.64 10.94 -2.65
CA ASP A 726 11.66 10.47 -1.70
C ASP A 726 12.82 11.46 -1.58
N ILE A 727 13.05 11.96 -0.38
CA ILE A 727 14.15 12.91 -0.14
C ILE A 727 15.51 12.19 -0.29
N GLY A 728 16.38 12.73 -1.13
CA GLY A 728 17.77 12.28 -1.28
C GLY A 728 17.95 11.07 -2.20
N ASP A 729 17.01 10.79 -3.07
CA ASP A 729 17.09 9.71 -4.06
C ASP A 729 17.94 10.08 -5.30
N ILE A 730 18.49 11.30 -5.33
CA ILE A 730 19.59 11.75 -6.21
C ILE A 730 20.98 11.18 -5.87
N THR A 731 21.05 10.18 -4.99
CA THR A 731 22.32 9.63 -4.48
C THR A 731 23.23 9.19 -5.64
N HIS A 732 24.50 9.61 -5.60
CA HIS A 732 25.49 9.21 -6.61
C HIS A 732 25.97 7.78 -6.40
N ARG A 733 26.28 7.10 -7.50
CA ARG A 733 26.85 5.75 -7.50
C ARG A 733 28.35 5.81 -7.79
N ASP A 734 29.14 5.14 -6.96
CA ASP A 734 30.54 4.83 -7.25
C ASP A 734 30.89 3.45 -6.68
N ALA A 735 30.58 2.39 -7.43
CA ALA A 735 30.67 1.01 -6.94
C ALA A 735 31.33 0.09 -7.95
N HIS A 736 32.04 -0.93 -7.47
CA HIS A 736 32.56 -1.97 -8.34
C HIS A 736 31.47 -2.98 -8.71
N ALA A 737 31.50 -3.46 -9.95
CA ALA A 737 30.75 -4.64 -10.35
C ALA A 737 31.20 -5.86 -9.54
N PHE A 738 30.34 -6.88 -9.51
CA PHE A 738 30.52 -8.13 -8.77
C PHE A 738 31.94 -8.75 -8.85
N ASN A 739 32.56 -8.77 -10.03
CA ASN A 739 33.89 -9.36 -10.25
C ASN A 739 35.05 -8.34 -10.15
N ASN A 740 34.79 -7.11 -9.70
CA ASN A 740 35.73 -5.98 -9.67
C ASN A 740 36.39 -5.62 -11.02
N THR A 741 35.86 -6.09 -12.15
CA THR A 741 36.42 -5.77 -13.48
C THR A 741 35.86 -4.48 -14.07
N LEU A 742 34.65 -4.10 -13.66
CA LEU A 742 33.96 -2.87 -14.05
C LEU A 742 33.70 -2.01 -12.80
N LYS A 743 33.67 -0.69 -12.99
CA LYS A 743 33.22 0.28 -11.99
C LYS A 743 32.01 1.02 -12.54
N TYR A 744 30.91 0.98 -11.82
CA TYR A 744 29.71 1.75 -12.13
C TYR A 744 29.81 3.11 -11.47
N THR A 745 29.69 4.17 -12.28
CA THR A 745 29.64 5.55 -11.83
C THR A 745 28.36 6.20 -12.35
N ASN A 746 27.59 6.81 -11.45
CA ASN A 746 26.43 7.62 -11.83
C ASN A 746 26.39 8.87 -10.96
N THR A 747 26.55 10.03 -11.59
CA THR A 747 26.51 11.35 -10.94
C THR A 747 25.42 12.24 -11.53
N SER A 748 24.38 11.64 -12.11
CA SER A 748 23.31 12.36 -12.80
C SER A 748 22.31 13.02 -11.84
N GLY A 749 22.17 12.53 -10.61
CA GLY A 749 21.33 13.18 -9.59
C GLY A 749 21.84 14.57 -9.24
N ARG A 750 21.02 15.62 -9.45
CA ARG A 750 21.41 17.03 -9.19
C ARG A 750 20.30 17.93 -8.65
N ASN A 751 19.04 17.69 -9.02
CA ASN A 751 17.87 18.40 -8.53
C ASN A 751 17.01 17.39 -7.77
N ASP A 752 17.17 17.32 -6.44
CA ASP A 752 16.38 16.46 -5.51
C ASP A 752 14.97 17.05 -5.41
N ILE A 753 14.03 16.56 -6.21
CA ILE A 753 12.63 16.95 -6.26
C ILE A 753 11.95 16.37 -5.03
N ILE A 754 11.36 17.24 -4.21
CA ILE A 754 10.78 16.80 -2.95
C ILE A 754 9.24 16.95 -2.99
N SER A 755 8.72 18.01 -3.59
CA SER A 755 7.27 18.17 -3.67
C SER A 755 6.80 18.78 -4.97
N ALA A 756 5.60 18.35 -5.37
CA ALA A 756 4.84 18.96 -6.44
C ALA A 756 3.45 19.33 -5.92
N LYS A 757 2.87 20.39 -6.48
CA LYS A 757 1.48 20.77 -6.25
C LYS A 757 0.81 21.10 -7.58
N VAL A 758 -0.49 20.90 -7.64
CA VAL A 758 -1.28 21.22 -8.82
C VAL A 758 -2.52 22.00 -8.42
N SER A 759 -2.81 23.05 -9.17
CA SER A 759 -4.06 23.79 -9.08
C SER A 759 -4.65 24.01 -10.46
N TYR A 760 -5.90 24.47 -10.52
CA TYR A 760 -6.59 24.77 -11.78
C TYR A 760 -7.64 25.86 -11.61
N ASP A 761 -8.03 26.46 -12.73
CA ASP A 761 -9.20 27.31 -12.83
C ASP A 761 -9.97 27.05 -14.15
N SER A 762 -10.80 27.99 -14.60
CA SER A 762 -11.55 27.88 -15.85
C SER A 762 -10.68 27.73 -17.08
N ASP A 763 -9.47 28.29 -17.06
CA ASP A 763 -8.66 28.53 -18.26
C ASP A 763 -7.29 27.83 -18.19
N TYR A 764 -6.76 27.62 -17.00
CA TYR A 764 -5.40 27.14 -16.76
C TYR A 764 -5.35 25.95 -15.81
N VAL A 765 -4.29 25.15 -15.99
CA VAL A 765 -3.73 24.26 -14.98
C VAL A 765 -2.40 24.86 -14.55
N TYR A 766 -2.16 24.91 -13.25
CA TYR A 766 -0.94 25.41 -12.65
C TYR A 766 -0.17 24.25 -12.03
N PHE A 767 1.12 24.20 -12.27
CA PHE A 767 2.03 23.24 -11.65
C PHE A 767 3.03 23.97 -10.78
N TYR A 768 3.35 23.38 -9.64
CA TYR A 768 4.43 23.76 -8.76
C TYR A 768 5.34 22.57 -8.54
N VAL A 769 6.64 22.83 -8.50
CA VAL A 769 7.65 21.86 -8.11
C VAL A 769 8.68 22.53 -7.23
N LYS A 770 9.12 21.78 -6.22
CA LYS A 770 10.11 22.21 -5.24
C LYS A 770 11.21 21.17 -5.13
N THR A 771 12.45 21.64 -5.14
CA THR A 771 13.62 20.83 -4.85
C THR A 771 14.12 21.08 -3.43
N ARG A 772 14.92 20.15 -2.90
CA ARG A 772 15.56 20.28 -1.58
C ARG A 772 16.49 21.49 -1.56
N GLU A 773 17.40 21.54 -2.51
CA GLU A 773 18.36 22.61 -2.74
C GLU A 773 17.93 23.51 -3.89
N ALA A 774 18.61 24.63 -4.12
CA ALA A 774 18.34 25.49 -5.27
C ALA A 774 18.50 24.72 -6.59
N MET A 775 17.54 24.87 -7.50
CA MET A 775 17.56 24.21 -8.80
C MET A 775 18.78 24.64 -9.62
N THR A 776 19.34 23.71 -10.37
CA THR A 776 20.40 23.96 -11.34
C THR A 776 19.93 24.90 -12.47
N PRO A 777 20.85 25.47 -13.28
CA PRO A 777 20.47 26.42 -14.34
C PRO A 777 19.52 25.82 -15.39
N TYR A 778 18.53 26.60 -15.81
CA TYR A 778 17.52 26.19 -16.81
C TYR A 778 18.10 25.84 -18.20
N THR A 779 19.34 26.23 -18.46
CA THR A 779 20.10 25.94 -19.68
C THR A 779 20.70 24.53 -19.69
N ASP A 780 20.69 23.84 -18.55
CA ASP A 780 21.22 22.51 -18.44
C ASP A 780 20.41 21.53 -19.33
N PRO A 781 21.05 20.50 -19.92
CA PRO A 781 20.34 19.49 -20.69
C PRO A 781 19.31 18.74 -19.82
N SER A 782 18.18 18.36 -20.43
CA SER A 782 17.11 17.59 -19.77
C SER A 782 16.64 18.18 -18.43
N TRP A 783 16.69 19.51 -18.29
CA TRP A 783 16.36 20.20 -17.04
C TRP A 783 14.86 20.25 -16.78
N MET A 784 14.46 19.81 -15.58
CA MET A 784 13.11 19.93 -15.00
C MET A 784 11.98 19.72 -16.04
N ARG A 785 11.87 18.49 -16.55
CA ARG A 785 10.84 18.08 -17.50
C ARG A 785 9.58 17.63 -16.78
N LEU A 786 8.43 18.13 -17.22
CA LEU A 786 7.11 17.71 -16.73
C LEU A 786 6.44 16.85 -17.81
N PHE A 787 6.17 15.59 -17.50
CA PHE A 787 5.43 14.67 -18.37
C PHE A 787 3.96 14.65 -17.96
N ILE A 788 3.05 14.75 -18.93
CA ILE A 788 1.61 14.82 -18.68
C ILE A 788 0.89 13.81 -19.57
N ARG A 789 0.06 12.97 -18.96
CA ARG A 789 -0.82 12.00 -19.60
C ARG A 789 -2.28 12.43 -19.42
N THR A 790 -2.98 12.65 -20.51
CA THR A 790 -4.42 12.96 -20.54
C THR A 790 -5.22 11.83 -21.19
N GLU A 791 -4.99 11.56 -22.48
CA GLU A 791 -5.65 10.50 -23.25
C GLU A 791 -4.81 9.22 -23.30
N GLY A 792 -3.48 9.37 -23.22
CA GLY A 792 -2.55 8.28 -23.09
C GLY A 792 -2.03 7.67 -24.38
N LYS A 793 -1.90 8.46 -25.44
CA LYS A 793 -1.57 8.02 -26.80
C LYS A 793 -0.11 8.25 -27.21
N GLY A 794 0.60 9.19 -26.57
CA GLY A 794 1.99 9.46 -26.93
C GLY A 794 3.01 8.46 -26.35
N TRP A 795 4.28 8.84 -26.32
CA TRP A 795 5.39 8.00 -25.84
C TRP A 795 5.16 7.47 -24.42
N GLU A 796 5.24 6.15 -24.25
CA GLU A 796 5.06 5.47 -22.95
C GLU A 796 3.77 5.89 -22.22
N GLY A 797 2.78 6.35 -23.00
CA GLY A 797 1.52 6.83 -22.51
C GLY A 797 1.47 8.31 -22.11
N TYR A 798 2.53 9.09 -22.27
CA TYR A 798 2.49 10.55 -22.05
C TYR A 798 2.09 11.27 -23.33
N ASP A 799 1.15 12.21 -23.24
CA ASP A 799 0.69 12.97 -24.39
C ASP A 799 1.48 14.28 -24.56
N TYR A 800 1.97 14.84 -23.46
CA TYR A 800 2.69 16.11 -23.45
C TYR A 800 3.94 16.05 -22.60
N ILE A 801 4.90 16.90 -22.95
CA ILE A 801 6.12 17.15 -22.18
C ILE A 801 6.43 18.64 -22.15
N LEU A 802 6.78 19.16 -20.97
CA LEU A 802 7.38 20.48 -20.80
C LEU A 802 8.90 20.35 -20.83
N ASN A 803 9.59 21.33 -21.41
CA ASN A 803 11.05 21.47 -21.37
C ASN A 803 11.84 20.32 -22.03
N LYS A 804 11.27 19.60 -23.01
CA LYS A 804 12.09 18.74 -23.87
C LYS A 804 13.01 19.61 -24.75
N LYS A 805 12.45 20.67 -25.34
CA LYS A 805 13.14 21.88 -25.78
C LYS A 805 13.43 22.75 -24.55
N SER A 806 14.70 23.09 -24.35
CA SER A 806 15.12 23.89 -23.20
C SER A 806 14.35 25.21 -23.09
N PRO A 807 13.94 25.61 -21.87
CA PRO A 807 13.30 26.90 -21.63
C PRO A 807 14.25 28.08 -21.91
N THR A 808 13.67 29.26 -22.00
CA THR A 808 14.38 30.55 -21.98
C THR A 808 14.20 31.19 -20.60
N GLU A 809 14.93 32.28 -20.29
CA GLU A 809 14.78 33.01 -19.03
C GLU A 809 13.33 33.39 -18.67
N ALA A 810 12.45 33.58 -19.66
CA ALA A 810 11.08 34.06 -19.45
C ALA A 810 9.96 33.07 -19.84
N LYS A 811 10.28 32.00 -20.59
CA LYS A 811 9.27 31.10 -21.17
C LYS A 811 9.73 29.65 -21.17
N ALA A 812 8.80 28.75 -20.86
CA ALA A 812 8.95 27.31 -21.03
C ALA A 812 8.20 26.83 -22.28
N PHE A 813 8.58 25.67 -22.82
CA PHE A 813 7.97 25.11 -24.03
C PHE A 813 7.17 23.86 -23.70
N LEU A 814 5.90 23.87 -24.07
CA LEU A 814 5.05 22.69 -24.05
C LEU A 814 5.09 22.03 -25.42
N GLU A 815 5.30 20.74 -25.41
CA GLU A 815 5.37 19.89 -26.60
C GLU A 815 4.39 18.73 -26.48
N LYS A 816 3.87 18.28 -27.62
CA LYS A 816 3.03 17.10 -27.74
C LYS A 816 3.82 15.96 -28.36
N PHE A 817 3.73 14.77 -27.78
CA PHE A 817 4.31 13.56 -28.35
C PHE A 817 3.54 13.11 -29.58
N GLU A 818 4.26 12.59 -30.56
CA GLU A 818 3.67 11.78 -31.62
C GLU A 818 3.22 10.42 -31.06
N GLU A 819 2.20 9.80 -31.67
CA GLU A 819 1.59 8.59 -31.14
C GLU A 819 2.62 7.45 -30.98
N GLY A 820 2.79 6.99 -29.73
CA GLY A 820 3.77 5.96 -29.36
C GLY A 820 5.25 6.29 -29.59
N SER A 821 5.61 7.54 -29.94
CA SER A 821 6.99 7.92 -30.28
C SER A 821 7.55 9.01 -29.37
N TRP A 822 8.85 8.92 -29.06
CA TRP A 822 9.60 9.96 -28.34
C TRP A 822 9.64 11.30 -29.08
N ASP A 823 9.37 11.30 -30.39
CA ASP A 823 9.31 12.51 -31.20
C ASP A 823 8.20 13.45 -30.72
N THR A 824 8.47 14.75 -30.83
CA THR A 824 7.57 15.79 -30.31
C THR A 824 7.41 16.96 -31.27
N THR A 825 6.28 17.64 -31.16
CA THR A 825 6.00 18.91 -31.81
C THR A 825 5.65 19.97 -30.76
N VAL A 826 6.28 21.16 -30.84
CA VAL A 826 5.98 22.30 -29.94
C VAL A 826 4.55 22.77 -30.17
N VAL A 827 3.74 22.76 -29.12
CA VAL A 827 2.34 23.22 -29.16
C VAL A 827 2.17 24.66 -28.68
N GLY A 828 3.09 25.16 -27.85
CA GLY A 828 3.07 26.54 -27.40
C GLY A 828 4.14 26.89 -26.38
N GLU A 829 4.30 28.19 -26.15
CA GLU A 829 5.06 28.76 -25.04
C GLU A 829 4.14 28.97 -23.84
N VAL A 830 4.65 28.70 -22.64
CA VAL A 830 3.92 28.88 -21.38
C VAL A 830 4.72 29.74 -20.40
N ASP A 831 4.01 30.42 -19.52
CA ASP A 831 4.60 31.24 -18.47
C ASP A 831 5.13 30.35 -17.34
N TYR A 832 6.31 30.68 -16.83
CA TYR A 832 6.86 30.04 -15.63
C TYR A 832 7.65 31.06 -14.80
N GLU A 833 7.77 30.78 -13.51
CA GLU A 833 8.62 31.51 -12.58
C GLU A 833 9.54 30.53 -11.85
N LEU A 834 10.81 30.90 -11.70
CA LEU A 834 11.83 30.13 -10.97
C LEU A 834 12.47 31.04 -9.92
N LYS A 835 12.51 30.57 -8.67
CA LYS A 835 13.21 31.27 -7.58
C LYS A 835 13.88 30.28 -6.64
N GLY A 836 15.20 30.18 -6.75
CA GLY A 836 15.98 29.28 -5.90
C GLY A 836 15.57 27.82 -6.13
N ARG A 837 14.80 27.27 -5.20
CA ARG A 837 14.37 25.86 -5.18
C ARG A 837 12.91 25.64 -5.57
N GLU A 838 12.20 26.70 -5.96
CA GLU A 838 10.78 26.66 -6.29
C GLU A 838 10.56 27.08 -7.73
N MET A 839 9.73 26.32 -8.45
CA MET A 839 9.32 26.62 -9.81
C MET A 839 7.81 26.45 -9.94
N GLN A 840 7.17 27.39 -10.64
CA GLN A 840 5.75 27.31 -10.99
C GLN A 840 5.53 27.55 -12.48
N VAL A 841 4.52 26.89 -13.06
CA VAL A 841 4.19 26.93 -14.49
C VAL A 841 2.68 27.08 -14.66
N SER A 842 2.24 27.93 -15.59
CA SER A 842 0.82 28.05 -15.96
C SER A 842 0.57 27.56 -17.39
N ILE A 843 -0.26 26.53 -17.54
CA ILE A 843 -0.55 25.90 -18.83
C ILE A 843 -2.03 26.09 -19.18
N PRO A 844 -2.36 26.73 -20.33
CA PRO A 844 -3.74 26.81 -20.78
C PRO A 844 -4.36 25.42 -20.95
N ARG A 845 -5.51 25.16 -20.32
CA ARG A 845 -6.24 23.87 -20.39
C ARG A 845 -6.48 23.39 -21.82
N LYS A 846 -6.77 24.32 -22.71
CA LYS A 846 -6.96 24.07 -24.15
C LYS A 846 -5.74 23.45 -24.84
N MET A 847 -4.52 23.77 -24.38
CA MET A 847 -3.29 23.19 -24.93
C MET A 847 -3.12 21.72 -24.52
N LEU A 848 -3.70 21.33 -23.39
CA LEU A 848 -3.72 19.94 -22.89
C LEU A 848 -4.94 19.15 -23.38
N GLY A 849 -5.86 19.80 -24.12
CA GLY A 849 -7.12 19.17 -24.55
C GLY A 849 -8.17 19.02 -23.45
N LEU A 850 -8.04 19.74 -22.32
CA LEU A 850 -8.92 19.61 -21.15
C LEU A 850 -10.11 20.59 -21.25
N THR A 851 -11.34 20.09 -21.55
CA THR A 851 -12.51 20.96 -21.79
C THR A 851 -13.57 20.96 -20.69
N ASN A 852 -13.81 19.82 -20.03
CA ASN A 852 -14.90 19.68 -19.04
C ASN A 852 -14.36 19.36 -17.65
N THR A 853 -13.79 18.17 -17.50
CA THR A 853 -13.19 17.65 -16.28
C THR A 853 -11.67 17.83 -16.35
N VAL A 854 -11.06 18.26 -15.26
CA VAL A 854 -9.61 18.38 -15.12
C VAL A 854 -9.09 17.13 -14.42
N ARG A 855 -8.79 16.10 -15.22
CA ARG A 855 -8.16 14.85 -14.75
C ARG A 855 -7.00 14.49 -15.66
N PHE A 856 -5.86 14.19 -15.06
CA PHE A 856 -4.66 13.76 -15.77
C PHE A 856 -3.68 13.07 -14.81
N GLU A 857 -2.71 12.38 -15.39
CA GLU A 857 -1.53 11.85 -14.71
C GLU A 857 -0.32 12.70 -15.06
N PHE A 858 0.60 12.88 -14.12
CA PHE A 858 1.82 13.62 -14.39
C PHE A 858 2.99 13.16 -13.54
N LYS A 859 4.19 13.53 -13.99
CA LYS A 859 5.43 13.42 -13.22
C LYS A 859 6.46 14.47 -13.61
N TRP A 860 7.35 14.77 -12.70
CA TRP A 860 8.57 15.51 -12.98
C TRP A 860 9.75 14.57 -13.16
N HIS A 861 10.69 14.95 -14.02
CA HIS A 861 11.98 14.29 -14.16
C HIS A 861 13.07 15.33 -14.41
N ASP A 862 14.19 15.20 -13.73
CA ASP A 862 15.39 15.96 -14.04
C ASP A 862 16.49 15.04 -14.56
N ASN A 863 17.19 15.51 -15.61
CA ASN A 863 18.45 14.96 -16.10
C ASN A 863 18.39 13.54 -16.70
N MET A 864 17.39 13.26 -17.54
CA MET A 864 17.34 12.03 -18.35
C MET A 864 18.62 11.88 -19.18
N GLN A 865 19.30 10.75 -19.04
CA GLN A 865 20.54 10.43 -19.73
C GLN A 865 20.27 9.68 -21.03
N GLU A 866 19.44 8.64 -20.98
CA GLU A 866 19.05 7.87 -22.16
C GLU A 866 17.69 8.34 -22.68
N GLN A 867 17.73 9.27 -23.65
CA GLN A 867 16.53 9.93 -24.17
C GLN A 867 15.55 8.93 -24.79
N GLY A 868 14.32 8.90 -24.28
CA GLY A 868 13.26 8.03 -24.80
C GLY A 868 13.27 6.60 -24.25
N GLU A 869 14.16 6.28 -23.30
CA GLU A 869 14.14 5.01 -22.57
C GLU A 869 13.50 5.18 -21.19
N ALA A 870 12.29 4.64 -21.00
CA ALA A 870 11.55 4.84 -19.76
C ALA A 870 12.17 4.17 -18.53
N LEU A 871 13.04 3.16 -18.71
CA LEU A 871 13.80 2.58 -17.59
C LEU A 871 14.79 3.60 -16.99
N ASP A 872 15.16 4.64 -17.74
CA ASP A 872 16.03 5.72 -17.26
C ASP A 872 15.39 6.53 -16.13
N PHE A 873 14.05 6.52 -16.03
CA PHE A 873 13.33 7.08 -14.86
C PHE A 873 13.68 6.37 -13.54
N THR A 874 14.23 5.16 -13.59
CA THR A 874 14.67 4.43 -12.39
C THR A 874 16.18 4.58 -12.16
N THR A 875 16.97 4.74 -13.22
CA THR A 875 18.43 4.66 -13.14
C THR A 875 19.13 6.00 -13.10
N SER A 876 18.52 7.09 -13.60
CA SER A 876 19.22 8.35 -13.81
C SER A 876 18.43 9.57 -13.37
N GLY A 877 19.18 10.58 -12.92
CA GLY A 877 18.64 11.86 -12.52
C GLY A 877 17.73 11.71 -11.30
N ASP A 878 16.60 12.39 -11.36
CA ASP A 878 15.55 12.33 -10.35
C ASP A 878 14.17 12.23 -11.03
N SER A 879 13.28 11.38 -10.51
CA SER A 879 11.95 11.13 -11.04
C SER A 879 10.91 11.23 -9.92
N ALA A 880 10.04 12.24 -9.98
CA ALA A 880 8.96 12.44 -9.01
C ALA A 880 7.58 12.20 -9.64
N PRO A 881 6.90 11.06 -9.38
CA PRO A 881 7.35 9.94 -8.54
C PRO A 881 8.24 8.95 -9.31
N ASN A 882 8.84 8.01 -8.59
CA ASN A 882 9.86 7.09 -9.11
C ASN A 882 9.43 6.24 -10.33
N GLY A 883 10.41 5.81 -11.13
CA GLY A 883 10.21 4.81 -12.19
C GLY A 883 9.12 5.19 -13.19
N ARG A 884 8.15 4.31 -13.47
CA ARG A 884 6.98 4.59 -14.32
C ARG A 884 5.74 5.06 -13.55
N PHE A 885 5.85 5.30 -12.24
CA PHE A 885 4.72 5.81 -11.46
C PHE A 885 4.36 7.23 -11.87
N ASN A 886 3.12 7.63 -11.61
CA ASN A 886 2.57 8.93 -11.90
C ASN A 886 1.70 9.41 -10.74
N TYR A 887 1.78 10.69 -10.44
CA TYR A 887 0.78 11.36 -9.63
C TYR A 887 -0.53 11.49 -10.40
N VAL A 888 -1.65 11.37 -9.70
CA VAL A 888 -2.98 11.51 -10.29
C VAL A 888 -3.63 12.79 -9.79
N PHE A 889 -4.02 13.67 -10.71
CA PHE A 889 -4.78 14.89 -10.42
C PHE A 889 -6.22 14.76 -10.91
N SER A 890 -7.17 15.25 -10.12
CA SER A 890 -8.60 15.26 -10.44
C SER A 890 -9.32 16.43 -9.76
N ASP A 891 -10.19 17.12 -10.48
CA ASP A 891 -11.12 18.14 -9.96
C ASP A 891 -12.39 17.56 -9.32
N VAL A 892 -12.70 16.29 -9.58
CA VAL A 892 -13.87 15.60 -9.02
C VAL A 892 -13.40 14.61 -7.95
N SER A 893 -14.08 14.57 -6.80
CA SER A 893 -13.87 13.51 -5.82
C SER A 893 -14.44 12.19 -6.36
N GLU A 894 -13.70 11.08 -6.24
CA GLU A 894 -14.09 9.80 -6.84
C GLU A 894 -15.46 9.29 -6.32
N VAL A 895 -15.79 9.66 -5.08
CA VAL A 895 -17.10 9.43 -4.43
C VAL A 895 -18.27 10.19 -5.10
N GLU A 896 -18.05 11.43 -5.57
CA GLU A 896 -19.07 12.18 -6.32
C GLU A 896 -19.25 11.62 -7.73
N ARG A 897 -18.18 11.11 -8.35
CA ARG A 897 -18.24 10.45 -9.66
C ARG A 897 -19.05 9.16 -9.61
N GLU A 898 -18.81 8.32 -8.60
CA GLU A 898 -19.58 7.11 -8.27
C GLU A 898 -21.07 7.42 -8.10
N THR A 899 -21.39 8.40 -7.27
CA THR A 899 -22.79 8.80 -7.03
C THR A 899 -23.45 9.29 -8.32
N SER A 900 -22.72 10.05 -9.14
CA SER A 900 -23.21 10.60 -10.40
C SER A 900 -23.39 9.52 -11.48
N LEU A 901 -22.46 8.58 -11.60
CA LEU A 901 -22.53 7.45 -12.53
C LEU A 901 -23.64 6.47 -12.13
N ARG A 902 -23.77 6.13 -10.84
CA ARG A 902 -24.89 5.32 -10.32
C ARG A 902 -26.22 6.00 -10.60
N THR A 903 -26.34 7.30 -10.33
CA THR A 903 -27.54 8.09 -10.60
C THR A 903 -27.87 8.12 -12.10
N LEU A 904 -26.87 8.30 -12.96
CA LEU A 904 -27.04 8.26 -14.42
C LEU A 904 -27.51 6.88 -14.89
N PHE A 905 -26.91 5.81 -14.37
CA PHE A 905 -27.25 4.43 -14.72
C PHE A 905 -28.68 4.07 -14.29
N ILE A 906 -29.06 4.44 -13.06
CA ILE A 906 -30.43 4.29 -12.54
C ILE A 906 -31.41 5.10 -13.40
N THR A 907 -31.05 6.32 -13.81
CA THR A 907 -31.89 7.16 -14.66
C THR A 907 -32.11 6.55 -16.04
N ILE A 908 -31.06 5.99 -16.67
CA ILE A 908 -31.16 5.28 -17.95
C ILE A 908 -32.07 4.06 -17.83
N ILE A 909 -32.00 3.31 -16.72
CA ILE A 909 -32.89 2.17 -16.45
C ILE A 909 -34.35 2.64 -16.32
N ILE A 910 -34.61 3.71 -15.56
CA ILE A 910 -35.96 4.26 -15.36
C ILE A 910 -36.56 4.75 -16.69
N ILE A 911 -35.79 5.49 -17.50
CA ILE A 911 -36.24 5.97 -18.82
C ILE A 911 -36.56 4.80 -19.74
N SER A 912 -35.73 3.76 -19.74
CA SER A 912 -35.95 2.55 -20.54
C SER A 912 -37.23 1.83 -20.13
N LEU A 913 -37.48 1.67 -18.82
CA LEU A 913 -38.71 1.08 -18.27
C LEU A 913 -39.96 1.91 -18.62
N LEU A 914 -39.91 3.23 -18.47
CA LEU A 914 -41.03 4.13 -18.81
C LEU A 914 -41.37 4.08 -20.30
N THR A 915 -40.37 3.93 -21.16
CA THR A 915 -40.56 3.79 -22.61
C THR A 915 -41.26 2.47 -22.95
N ILE A 916 -40.87 1.37 -22.30
CA ILE A 916 -41.51 0.05 -22.45
C ILE A 916 -42.95 0.09 -21.95
N VAL A 917 -43.20 0.66 -20.77
CA VAL A 917 -44.56 0.78 -20.20
C VAL A 917 -45.44 1.65 -21.12
N SER A 918 -44.92 2.74 -21.64
CA SER A 918 -45.66 3.62 -22.57
C SER A 918 -46.02 2.90 -23.86
N ALA A 919 -45.12 2.09 -24.42
CA ALA A 919 -45.38 1.25 -25.59
C ALA A 919 -46.48 0.20 -25.31
N LEU A 920 -46.43 -0.46 -24.15
CA LEU A 920 -47.43 -1.43 -23.72
C LEU A 920 -48.82 -0.79 -23.48
N VAL A 921 -48.87 0.39 -22.85
CA VAL A 921 -50.12 1.15 -22.65
C VAL A 921 -50.70 1.62 -23.97
N TYR A 922 -49.86 2.05 -24.92
CA TYR A 922 -50.30 2.39 -26.28
C TYR A 922 -50.91 1.18 -26.99
N GLU A 923 -50.25 0.01 -26.90
CA GLU A 923 -50.75 -1.23 -27.49
C GLU A 923 -52.07 -1.69 -26.83
N PHE A 924 -52.19 -1.57 -25.51
CA PHE A 924 -53.39 -1.94 -24.76
C PHE A 924 -54.58 -1.00 -25.06
N LYS A 925 -54.32 0.31 -25.24
CA LYS A 925 -55.35 1.28 -25.66
C LYS A 925 -55.79 1.07 -27.12
N PHE A 926 -54.90 0.65 -28.01
CA PHE A 926 -55.25 0.36 -29.40
C PHE A 926 -56.00 -0.97 -29.55
N LYS A 927 -55.63 -2.02 -28.81
CA LYS A 927 -56.39 -3.28 -28.79
C LYS A 927 -57.80 -3.14 -28.19
N LYS A 928 -58.04 -2.15 -27.33
CA LYS A 928 -59.39 -1.83 -26.82
C LYS A 928 -60.29 -1.07 -27.81
N LYS A 929 -59.74 -0.59 -28.94
CA LYS A 929 -60.50 0.06 -30.02
C LYS A 929 -60.87 -0.89 -31.16
N GLU A 930 -60.38 -2.14 -31.13
CA GLU A 930 -60.70 -3.21 -32.09
C GLU A 930 -61.47 -4.40 -31.46
N VAL A 931 -62.06 -4.21 -30.27
CA VAL A 931 -62.99 -5.19 -29.66
C VAL A 931 -64.36 -4.56 -29.49
#